data_AF-A0A182XZ74-F1
#
_entry.id   AF-A0A182XZ74-F1
#
_cell.length_a   1.000
_cell.length_b   1.000
_cell.length_c   1.000
_cell.angle_alpha   90.00
_cell.angle_beta   90.00
_cell.angle_gamma   90.00
#
_symmetry.space_group_name_H-M   'P 1'
#
loop_
_entity.id
_entity.type
_entity.pdbx_description
1 polymer ?
#
loop_
_entity_poly.entity_id
_entity_poly.type
_entity_poly.pdbx_seq_one_letter_code
_entity_poly.pdbx_strand_id
1 'polypeptide(L)'
;MSSYGRIRVPPLALVLAVFCLCSPITVNALECYSCEGEDCVRVTTAGITITCENANDRCFSRYNSITLLPTQRGCLKQTEISTCTGEDCVYCATADLCNDAGSPRHLCAVCSSLADPNCLSNPSSLTPVQCPSPSNVDLTAAQCYSRVIGSVTERACITSQADVDRCTGLDCATCTGSGCNLVEFPTDRIQCVQCDNADSCNTDATSSAYCDDVEDVCVTMRRANGNVMKSCKNAMGSTDLAYCLANPSQCNYCGKKLCNSGAFSASATTKSCYQCDGTDCLKSSVKLVSCQLTDEDCYSIFSGFNPSRRGCTQELTSAEMAACKEPDCVICNEEECNLVSRADHRCGYCSTIKDSNCVAPATGALTVVQCPAPSTDVSDAQCYTKIIGGSVTERGCISGASDLQGCATDGYNCQTCNIENDGEACNSGIFPSDRRRCTIGTTANAYCPNPWDDCVQLLQSGTRKRTCRSSLTELERSFCANNTNRCHFCSTDNCNVAEVNFNYVECLSCDSAMDSRCATDPAALNTFEKCTSCASALITSNGNTTTHRGCLASLPSDVSSQCSATSFGSCQRCSTNRCNVANFPPDRLQCYRCADPPCVSHQNVRLEYCPVYQAGDSCLLESDTSGQLLRLDCRSSLTQSELSACSGRCQMCSTAGCNDPMAYGTSGSCVQCRSSLNSLCRNDALQVAPEPCTNPANSQCYSRLVDGVTERGCMSDLTATERSACTRGENCLVCNSRTSNCNTVQYPVAPLTCFQCDSRTDGESCQAAQTGTPPECPTYDTANKCYTIVQSNGDTVRKCSTQAREVECGTASACEVCLFRGCNTKASSAVGVTEPPVRTTTPGPTNDASTIVGSWTVHMVMLMAVWAVLGKVE
;
A
#
# COMPACT_ATOMS: atom_id res chain seq x y z
N MET A 1 -98.17 -16.49 -21.71
CA MET A 1 -98.55 -17.76 -21.05
C MET A 1 -98.42 -17.56 -19.54
N SER A 2 -99.54 -17.74 -18.82
CA SER A 2 -99.74 -18.20 -17.42
C SER A 2 -98.65 -17.94 -16.35
N SER A 3 -98.91 -17.57 -15.09
CA SER A 3 -100.06 -17.79 -14.21
C SER A 3 -99.93 -16.95 -12.91
N TYR A 4 -101.07 -16.76 -12.26
CA TYR A 4 -101.37 -16.15 -10.96
C TYR A 4 -100.78 -16.85 -9.72
N GLY A 5 -100.77 -16.10 -8.59
CA GLY A 5 -100.85 -16.67 -7.23
C GLY A 5 -100.93 -15.63 -6.10
N ARG A 6 -102.15 -15.31 -5.63
CA ARG A 6 -102.49 -14.62 -4.36
C ARG A 6 -102.57 -15.62 -3.20
N ILE A 7 -102.54 -15.15 -1.94
CA ILE A 7 -103.40 -15.52 -0.75
C ILE A 7 -102.88 -14.70 0.47
N ARG A 8 -103.59 -13.71 1.02
CA ARG A 8 -104.71 -13.66 2.03
C ARG A 8 -104.29 -13.80 3.52
N VAL A 9 -104.66 -12.77 4.30
CA VAL A 9 -104.62 -12.53 5.78
C VAL A 9 -105.74 -13.30 6.52
N PRO A 10 -105.75 -13.49 7.89
CA PRO A 10 -106.33 -12.52 8.88
C PRO A 10 -105.75 -12.67 10.35
N PRO A 11 -106.37 -12.21 11.48
CA PRO A 11 -106.67 -10.84 11.91
C PRO A 11 -106.35 -10.50 13.42
N LEU A 12 -106.52 -9.20 13.77
CA LEU A 12 -106.99 -8.57 15.03
C LEU A 12 -106.39 -8.93 16.42
N ALA A 13 -105.93 -7.89 17.14
CA ALA A 13 -106.62 -7.38 18.35
C ALA A 13 -106.09 -6.00 18.76
N LEU A 14 -107.01 -5.07 18.95
CA LEU A 14 -106.83 -3.68 19.35
C LEU A 14 -107.12 -3.57 20.86
N VAL A 15 -106.21 -2.98 21.64
CA VAL A 15 -106.53 -2.49 23.00
C VAL A 15 -106.01 -1.05 23.10
N LEU A 16 -106.96 -0.12 23.24
CA LEU A 16 -106.72 1.26 23.63
C LEU A 16 -106.42 1.32 25.14
N ALA A 17 -105.37 2.06 25.51
CA ALA A 17 -105.28 2.69 26.82
C ALA A 17 -104.80 4.13 26.61
N VAL A 18 -105.58 5.08 27.14
CA VAL A 18 -105.40 6.53 27.00
C VAL A 18 -104.75 7.09 28.27
N PHE A 19 -103.98 8.17 28.08
CA PHE A 19 -103.49 9.17 29.03
C PHE A 19 -102.19 8.87 29.81
N CYS A 20 -101.11 9.52 29.38
CA CYS A 20 -100.61 10.72 30.09
C CYS A 20 -99.71 11.54 29.15
N LEU A 21 -100.16 12.74 28.77
CA LEU A 21 -99.33 13.75 28.10
C LEU A 21 -98.29 14.28 29.08
N CYS A 22 -97.14 13.64 29.15
CA CYS A 22 -95.89 14.31 29.38
C CYS A 22 -95.10 14.13 28.08
N SER A 23 -95.10 15.13 27.21
CA SER A 23 -94.06 15.19 26.18
C SER A 23 -92.74 15.40 26.91
N PRO A 24 -91.81 14.43 26.97
CA PRO A 24 -90.43 14.83 27.13
C PRO A 24 -90.14 15.71 25.91
N ILE A 25 -89.67 16.92 26.16
CA ILE A 25 -88.96 17.67 25.12
C ILE A 25 -87.81 16.73 24.74
N THR A 26 -87.95 15.99 23.63
CA THR A 26 -86.82 15.27 23.04
C THR A 26 -85.96 16.36 22.43
N VAL A 27 -85.11 16.91 23.27
CA VAL A 27 -84.03 17.76 22.88
C VAL A 27 -83.08 16.84 22.10
N ASN A 28 -82.95 17.01 20.78
CA ASN A 28 -82.01 16.22 19.99
C ASN A 28 -80.60 16.56 20.45
N ALA A 29 -80.06 15.78 21.39
CA ALA A 29 -78.72 15.92 21.89
C ALA A 29 -77.73 15.44 20.83
N LEU A 30 -76.72 16.27 20.56
CA LEU A 30 -75.71 16.06 19.53
C LEU A 30 -74.82 14.86 19.88
N GLU A 31 -74.57 13.96 18.92
CA GLU A 31 -73.59 12.88 19.08
C GLU A 31 -72.20 13.37 18.63
N CYS A 32 -71.14 13.07 19.39
CA CYS A 32 -69.77 13.52 19.10
C CYS A 32 -68.77 12.37 19.23
N TYR A 33 -67.65 12.42 18.50
CA TYR A 33 -66.51 11.55 18.78
C TYR A 33 -65.88 11.92 20.13
N SER A 34 -65.52 10.93 20.95
CA SER A 34 -64.84 11.13 22.23
C SER A 34 -63.58 10.29 22.36
N CYS A 35 -62.50 10.92 22.79
CA CYS A 35 -61.20 10.28 22.98
C CYS A 35 -60.26 11.21 23.77
N GLU A 36 -59.18 10.66 24.33
CA GLU A 36 -58.08 11.41 24.92
C GLU A 36 -56.74 10.80 24.50
N GLY A 37 -55.71 11.65 24.32
CA GLY A 37 -54.37 11.20 23.99
C GLY A 37 -54.21 10.76 22.54
N GLU A 38 -53.35 9.76 22.31
CA GLU A 38 -52.97 9.28 20.98
C GLU A 38 -54.12 8.54 20.27
N ASP A 39 -55.09 8.02 21.02
CA ASP A 39 -56.28 7.36 20.48
C ASP A 39 -57.18 8.31 19.66
N CYS A 40 -56.98 9.63 19.80
CA CYS A 40 -57.74 10.63 19.05
C CYS A 40 -57.33 10.79 17.58
N VAL A 41 -56.18 10.25 17.19
CA VAL A 41 -55.63 10.40 15.82
C VAL A 41 -56.50 9.73 14.78
N ARG A 42 -57.10 8.57 15.12
CA ARG A 42 -57.88 7.75 14.19
C ARG A 42 -59.37 7.88 14.45
N VAL A 43 -60.09 8.56 13.55
CA VAL A 43 -61.55 8.73 13.70
C VAL A 43 -62.29 7.39 13.67
N THR A 44 -61.80 6.40 12.92
CA THR A 44 -62.39 5.05 12.81
C THR A 44 -62.10 4.15 14.00
N THR A 45 -60.99 4.39 14.73
CA THR A 45 -60.60 3.63 15.92
C THR A 45 -61.07 4.32 17.21
N ALA A 46 -61.38 5.62 17.14
CA ALA A 46 -61.95 6.36 18.25
C ALA A 46 -63.21 5.69 18.79
N GLY A 47 -64.06 5.08 17.94
CA GLY A 47 -65.08 4.05 18.26
C GLY A 47 -66.08 4.33 19.40
N ILE A 48 -65.90 5.43 20.10
CA ILE A 48 -66.56 5.87 21.32
C ILE A 48 -67.20 7.17 20.91
N THR A 49 -68.43 7.06 20.46
CA THR A 49 -69.29 8.22 20.31
C THR A 49 -69.90 8.51 21.69
N ILE A 50 -70.12 9.79 21.98
CA ILE A 50 -70.79 10.25 23.18
C ILE A 50 -71.94 11.16 22.78
N THR A 51 -73.12 10.92 23.34
CA THR A 51 -74.25 11.85 23.21
C THR A 51 -74.08 12.96 24.25
N CYS A 52 -74.10 14.22 23.81
CA CYS A 52 -73.96 15.34 24.73
C CYS A 52 -75.15 15.43 25.71
N GLU A 53 -74.93 16.05 26.86
CA GLU A 53 -75.92 16.09 27.94
C GLU A 53 -77.07 17.05 27.60
N ASN A 54 -76.81 18.15 26.89
CA ASN A 54 -77.80 19.19 26.57
C ASN A 54 -77.82 19.55 25.06
N ALA A 55 -78.96 20.09 24.56
CA ALA A 55 -79.09 20.59 23.17
C ALA A 55 -78.02 21.61 22.75
N ASN A 56 -77.59 22.42 23.72
CA ASN A 56 -76.74 23.55 23.46
C ASN A 56 -75.25 23.21 23.59
N ASP A 57 -74.93 21.97 23.93
CA ASP A 57 -73.56 21.48 23.92
C ASP A 57 -73.05 21.38 22.48
N ARG A 58 -71.73 21.32 22.33
CA ARG A 58 -71.04 21.36 21.04
C ARG A 58 -70.05 20.22 20.97
N CYS A 59 -69.85 19.61 19.81
CA CYS A 59 -68.70 18.73 19.65
C CYS A 59 -67.43 19.58 19.57
N PHE A 60 -66.33 19.12 20.17
CA PHE A 60 -65.03 19.79 20.05
C PHE A 60 -63.91 18.83 19.66
N SER A 61 -62.83 19.40 19.11
CA SER A 61 -61.55 18.75 18.85
C SER A 61 -60.41 19.68 19.27
N ARG A 62 -59.49 19.17 20.10
CA ARG A 62 -58.22 19.82 20.45
C ARG A 62 -57.09 19.19 19.67
N TYR A 63 -56.13 20.00 19.27
CA TYR A 63 -54.95 19.59 18.51
C TYR A 63 -53.68 19.94 19.26
N ASN A 64 -52.63 19.14 19.05
CA ASN A 64 -51.29 19.49 19.46
C ASN A 64 -50.76 20.63 18.56
N SER A 65 -50.24 21.70 19.17
CA SER A 65 -49.79 22.88 18.43
C SER A 65 -48.52 22.69 17.59
N ILE A 66 -47.80 21.58 17.78
CA ILE A 66 -46.59 21.19 17.05
C ILE A 66 -46.91 20.09 16.03
N THR A 67 -47.50 18.98 16.49
CA THR A 67 -47.75 17.82 15.61
C THR A 67 -49.01 17.98 14.78
N LEU A 68 -49.88 18.93 15.11
CA LEU A 68 -51.17 19.18 14.47
C LEU A 68 -52.16 18.00 14.52
N LEU A 69 -51.83 16.95 15.28
CA LEU A 69 -52.68 15.80 15.49
C LEU A 69 -53.71 16.08 16.59
N PRO A 70 -54.92 15.51 16.50
CA PRO A 70 -55.94 15.64 17.53
C PRO A 70 -55.49 14.93 18.82
N THR A 71 -55.67 15.59 19.97
CA THR A 71 -55.30 15.09 21.31
C THR A 71 -56.50 14.87 22.21
N GLN A 72 -57.63 15.48 21.90
CA GLN A 72 -58.87 15.32 22.66
C GLN A 72 -60.08 15.60 21.77
N ARG A 73 -61.13 14.77 21.87
CA ARG A 73 -62.43 15.02 21.24
C ARG A 73 -63.54 14.76 22.26
N GLY A 74 -64.66 15.46 22.17
CA GLY A 74 -65.81 15.20 23.04
C GLY A 74 -66.91 16.25 22.96
N CYS A 75 -67.75 16.29 23.99
CA CYS A 75 -68.80 17.31 24.18
C CYS A 75 -68.28 18.47 25.03
N LEU A 76 -68.52 19.68 24.56
CA LEU A 76 -68.20 20.94 25.22
C LEU A 76 -69.50 21.55 25.74
N LYS A 77 -69.57 21.83 27.05
CA LYS A 77 -70.76 22.45 27.64
C LYS A 77 -70.94 23.87 27.13
N GLN A 78 -72.19 24.35 27.04
CA GLN A 78 -72.47 25.71 26.58
C GLN A 78 -71.70 26.80 27.37
N THR A 79 -71.48 26.59 28.66
CA THR A 79 -70.71 27.49 29.54
C THR A 79 -69.20 27.45 29.31
N GLU A 80 -68.69 26.42 28.63
CA GLU A 80 -67.26 26.15 28.42
C GLU A 80 -66.81 26.47 26.98
N ILE A 81 -67.71 26.93 26.11
CA ILE A 81 -67.41 27.26 24.71
C ILE A 81 -66.23 28.25 24.59
N SER A 82 -66.14 29.23 25.49
CA SER A 82 -65.05 30.21 25.51
C SER A 82 -63.68 29.61 25.83
N THR A 83 -63.61 28.37 26.32
CA THR A 83 -62.35 27.66 26.63
C THR A 83 -61.81 26.87 25.44
N CYS A 84 -62.59 26.73 24.36
CA CYS A 84 -62.19 26.09 23.11
C CYS A 84 -62.30 27.10 21.97
N THR A 85 -61.27 27.92 21.84
CA THR A 85 -61.21 28.98 20.84
C THR A 85 -59.80 29.06 20.26
N GLY A 86 -59.69 29.36 18.96
CA GLY A 86 -58.41 29.47 18.26
C GLY A 86 -58.17 28.29 17.32
N GLU A 87 -56.93 28.14 16.87
CA GLU A 87 -56.57 27.13 15.86
C GLU A 87 -56.23 25.76 16.47
N ASP A 88 -55.95 25.70 17.77
CA ASP A 88 -55.61 24.47 18.50
C ASP A 88 -56.85 23.83 19.18
N CYS A 89 -58.02 24.47 19.14
CA CYS A 89 -59.28 23.90 19.62
C CYS A 89 -60.45 24.45 18.81
N VAL A 90 -61.16 23.55 18.11
CA VAL A 90 -62.35 23.89 17.32
C VAL A 90 -63.58 23.18 17.84
N TYR A 91 -64.74 23.79 17.66
CA TYR A 91 -66.03 23.18 18.00
C TYR A 91 -67.05 23.35 16.87
N CYS A 92 -68.05 22.47 16.85
CA CYS A 92 -69.10 22.44 15.84
C CYS A 92 -70.45 22.04 16.45
N ALA A 93 -71.53 22.37 15.72
CA ALA A 93 -72.93 22.08 16.10
C ALA A 93 -73.77 21.66 14.89
N THR A 94 -73.11 21.37 13.76
CA THR A 94 -73.75 21.35 12.43
C THR A 94 -74.47 20.03 12.14
N ALA A 95 -73.98 18.93 12.71
CA ALA A 95 -74.55 17.59 12.60
C ALA A 95 -73.93 16.69 13.68
N ASP A 96 -74.52 15.52 13.88
CA ASP A 96 -73.89 14.46 14.65
C ASP A 96 -72.50 14.13 14.06
N LEU A 97 -71.56 13.86 14.95
CA LEU A 97 -70.18 13.48 14.65
C LEU A 97 -69.38 14.54 13.86
N CYS A 98 -69.78 15.81 13.95
CA CYS A 98 -69.16 16.90 13.19
C CYS A 98 -67.70 17.22 13.61
N ASN A 99 -67.21 16.66 14.71
CA ASN A 99 -65.85 16.84 15.21
C ASN A 99 -64.91 15.74 14.68
N ASP A 100 -64.94 15.44 13.38
CA ASP A 100 -64.03 14.51 12.69
C ASP A 100 -62.94 15.22 11.87
N ALA A 101 -63.06 16.54 11.68
CA ALA A 101 -62.09 17.34 10.94
C ALA A 101 -60.66 17.25 11.53
N GLY A 102 -59.67 17.45 10.66
CA GLY A 102 -58.26 17.63 11.02
C GLY A 102 -57.99 19.05 11.54
N SER A 103 -56.76 19.31 12.00
CA SER A 103 -56.38 20.64 12.50
C SER A 103 -56.61 21.73 11.44
N PRO A 104 -57.16 22.90 11.82
CA PRO A 104 -57.25 24.07 10.92
C PRO A 104 -55.89 24.54 10.39
N ARG A 105 -54.80 24.17 11.06
CA ARG A 105 -53.42 24.53 10.68
C ARG A 105 -52.77 23.50 9.76
N HIS A 106 -53.40 22.34 9.56
CA HIS A 106 -52.96 21.31 8.63
C HIS A 106 -53.59 21.58 7.26
N LEU A 107 -53.08 22.62 6.60
CA LEU A 107 -53.47 22.97 5.24
C LEU A 107 -52.40 22.48 4.26
N CYS A 108 -52.78 21.72 3.24
CA CYS A 108 -51.86 21.24 2.21
C CYS A 108 -52.35 21.62 0.82
N ALA A 109 -51.42 21.82 -0.11
CA ALA A 109 -51.78 21.80 -1.53
C ALA A 109 -52.26 20.40 -1.91
N VAL A 110 -53.41 20.31 -2.57
CA VAL A 110 -53.97 19.06 -3.10
C VAL A 110 -54.20 19.24 -4.60
N CYS A 111 -53.36 18.62 -5.41
CA CYS A 111 -53.40 18.75 -6.86
C CYS A 111 -52.68 17.60 -7.57
N SER A 112 -52.94 17.50 -8.87
CA SER A 112 -52.15 16.71 -9.82
C SER A 112 -51.83 17.57 -11.03
N SER A 113 -50.61 17.49 -11.56
CA SER A 113 -50.21 18.23 -12.76
C SER A 113 -51.01 17.85 -14.01
N LEU A 114 -51.73 16.72 -13.99
CA LEU A 114 -52.70 16.34 -15.03
C LEU A 114 -53.97 17.20 -15.01
N ALA A 115 -54.35 17.70 -13.84
CA ALA A 115 -55.58 18.47 -13.62
C ALA A 115 -55.30 19.98 -13.51
N ASP A 116 -54.20 20.36 -12.86
CA ASP A 116 -53.76 21.75 -12.70
C ASP A 116 -52.26 21.85 -13.00
N PRO A 117 -51.85 22.52 -14.10
CA PRO A 117 -50.44 22.65 -14.44
C PRO A 117 -49.62 23.39 -13.37
N ASN A 118 -50.25 24.26 -12.57
CA ASN A 118 -49.57 24.97 -11.48
C ASN A 118 -49.08 24.00 -10.38
N CYS A 119 -49.64 22.79 -10.32
CA CYS A 119 -49.18 21.74 -9.40
C CYS A 119 -47.68 21.44 -9.55
N LEU A 120 -47.20 21.55 -10.79
CA LEU A 120 -45.80 21.47 -11.17
C LEU A 120 -45.17 22.86 -11.30
N SER A 121 -45.75 23.72 -12.15
CA SER A 121 -45.03 24.89 -12.67
C SER A 121 -44.97 26.09 -11.73
N ASN A 122 -45.96 26.25 -10.86
CA ASN A 122 -46.09 27.40 -9.96
C ASN A 122 -46.77 26.99 -8.65
N PRO A 123 -46.16 26.11 -7.85
CA PRO A 123 -46.82 25.51 -6.70
C PRO A 123 -47.15 26.54 -5.61
N SER A 124 -46.43 27.66 -5.55
CA SER A 124 -46.71 28.76 -4.62
C SER A 124 -48.01 29.51 -4.93
N SER A 125 -48.58 29.35 -6.13
CA SER A 125 -49.87 29.93 -6.50
C SER A 125 -51.08 29.08 -6.09
N LEU A 126 -50.85 27.84 -5.66
CA LEU A 126 -51.91 26.93 -5.24
C LEU A 126 -52.50 27.37 -3.91
N THR A 127 -53.81 27.20 -3.76
CA THR A 127 -54.52 27.47 -2.51
C THR A 127 -54.52 26.19 -1.65
N PRO A 128 -53.89 26.18 -0.45
CA PRO A 128 -53.95 25.04 0.44
C PRO A 128 -55.38 24.77 0.93
N VAL A 129 -55.74 23.49 1.06
CA VAL A 129 -57.01 23.04 1.61
C VAL A 129 -56.78 22.36 2.95
N GLN A 130 -57.76 22.45 3.84
CA GLN A 130 -57.70 21.76 5.14
C GLN A 130 -57.75 20.25 4.94
N CYS A 131 -56.74 19.56 5.45
CA CYS A 131 -56.68 18.11 5.38
C CYS A 131 -57.70 17.46 6.32
N PRO A 132 -58.27 16.31 5.92
CA PRO A 132 -59.09 15.51 6.81
C PRO A 132 -58.23 14.91 7.92
N SER A 133 -58.86 14.49 9.03
CA SER A 133 -58.16 13.74 10.07
C SER A 133 -57.65 12.40 9.51
N PRO A 134 -56.45 11.94 9.91
CA PRO A 134 -55.97 10.61 9.53
C PRO A 134 -56.97 9.52 9.94
N SER A 135 -57.22 8.57 9.04
CA SER A 135 -58.26 7.55 9.26
C SER A 135 -57.66 6.23 9.72
N ASN A 136 -56.64 5.71 9.02
CA ASN A 136 -56.04 4.39 9.26
C ASN A 136 -54.52 4.42 9.09
N VAL A 137 -53.84 5.31 9.81
CA VAL A 137 -52.38 5.44 9.78
C VAL A 137 -51.89 5.90 11.15
N ASP A 138 -50.73 5.41 11.56
CA ASP A 138 -50.04 5.90 12.75
C ASP A 138 -49.07 6.99 12.35
N LEU A 139 -49.32 8.22 12.80
CA LEU A 139 -48.52 9.38 12.45
C LEU A 139 -48.03 10.04 13.73
N THR A 140 -46.78 10.48 13.72
CA THR A 140 -46.20 11.31 14.79
C THR A 140 -46.50 12.80 14.60
N ALA A 141 -46.86 13.21 13.37
CA ALA A 141 -47.35 14.53 13.03
C ALA A 141 -48.25 14.49 11.78
N ALA A 142 -49.14 15.47 11.66
CA ALA A 142 -49.96 15.66 10.46
C ALA A 142 -49.07 16.16 9.31
N GLN A 143 -49.10 15.46 8.17
CA GLN A 143 -48.14 15.64 7.09
C GLN A 143 -48.82 15.96 5.75
N CYS A 144 -48.21 16.85 4.99
CA CYS A 144 -48.42 16.99 3.56
C CYS A 144 -47.36 16.15 2.82
N TYR A 145 -47.61 15.81 1.56
CA TYR A 145 -46.59 15.29 0.67
C TYR A 145 -46.57 16.00 -0.69
N SER A 146 -45.41 15.94 -1.33
CA SER A 146 -45.20 16.19 -2.75
C SER A 146 -44.51 14.97 -3.33
N ARG A 147 -44.98 14.48 -4.48
CA ARG A 147 -44.35 13.35 -5.17
C ARG A 147 -44.36 13.48 -6.68
N VAL A 148 -43.49 12.71 -7.32
CA VAL A 148 -43.45 12.56 -8.78
C VAL A 148 -43.73 11.10 -9.13
N ILE A 149 -44.64 10.86 -10.09
CA ILE A 149 -44.94 9.54 -10.65
C ILE A 149 -44.83 9.65 -12.17
N GLY A 150 -43.74 9.14 -12.74
CA GLY A 150 -43.42 9.41 -14.14
C GLY A 150 -43.26 10.91 -14.36
N SER A 151 -44.10 11.50 -15.23
CA SER A 151 -44.12 12.96 -15.46
C SER A 151 -45.11 13.73 -14.59
N VAL A 152 -45.90 13.03 -13.77
CA VAL A 152 -46.98 13.63 -12.99
C VAL A 152 -46.49 14.08 -11.64
N THR A 153 -46.72 15.34 -11.30
CA THR A 153 -46.47 15.88 -9.97
C THR A 153 -47.77 15.86 -9.19
N GLU A 154 -47.75 15.24 -8.03
CA GLU A 154 -48.90 15.18 -7.12
C GLU A 154 -48.54 15.80 -5.78
N ARG A 155 -49.48 16.55 -5.24
CA ARG A 155 -49.42 17.12 -3.89
C ARG A 155 -50.68 16.71 -3.17
N ALA A 156 -50.57 16.19 -1.95
CA ALA A 156 -51.75 15.91 -1.12
C ALA A 156 -51.42 15.82 0.37
N CYS A 157 -52.42 15.42 1.16
CA CYS A 157 -52.30 15.12 2.58
C CYS A 157 -51.98 13.63 2.79
N ILE A 158 -51.22 13.28 3.82
CA ILE A 158 -51.12 11.88 4.28
C ILE A 158 -52.35 11.58 5.16
N THR A 159 -53.21 10.67 4.72
CA THR A 159 -54.48 10.36 5.43
C THR A 159 -54.68 8.88 5.73
N SER A 160 -53.89 8.02 5.08
CA SER A 160 -53.94 6.57 5.15
C SER A 160 -52.55 5.95 5.06
N GLN A 161 -52.42 4.69 5.49
CA GLN A 161 -51.15 3.95 5.35
C GLN A 161 -50.73 3.83 3.89
N ALA A 162 -51.68 3.73 2.95
CA ALA A 162 -51.39 3.69 1.53
C ALA A 162 -50.73 4.97 1.01
N ASP A 163 -51.01 6.13 1.62
CA ASP A 163 -50.36 7.40 1.25
C ASP A 163 -48.90 7.40 1.70
N VAL A 164 -48.63 6.86 2.90
CA VAL A 164 -47.27 6.65 3.43
C VAL A 164 -46.50 5.68 2.54
N ASP A 165 -47.08 4.52 2.24
CA ASP A 165 -46.42 3.47 1.45
C ASP A 165 -46.12 3.91 0.00
N ARG A 166 -46.95 4.81 -0.56
CA ARG A 166 -46.73 5.40 -1.89
C ARG A 166 -45.87 6.67 -1.87
N CYS A 167 -45.46 7.13 -0.69
CA CYS A 167 -44.60 8.28 -0.50
C CYS A 167 -43.29 7.85 0.16
N THR A 168 -42.57 6.95 -0.53
CA THR A 168 -41.29 6.42 -0.08
C THR A 168 -40.23 6.64 -1.17
N GLY A 169 -38.99 6.88 -0.76
CA GLY A 169 -37.87 7.08 -1.69
C GLY A 169 -37.65 8.56 -2.04
N LEU A 170 -36.86 8.81 -3.08
CA LEU A 170 -36.46 10.17 -3.47
C LEU A 170 -37.51 10.93 -4.26
N ASP A 171 -38.46 10.21 -4.88
CA ASP A 171 -39.55 10.80 -5.65
C ASP A 171 -40.72 11.27 -4.77
N CYS A 172 -40.58 11.22 -3.44
CA CYS A 172 -41.55 11.81 -2.51
C CYS A 172 -40.87 12.53 -1.35
N ALA A 173 -41.43 13.67 -0.96
CA ALA A 173 -41.10 14.34 0.29
C ALA A 173 -42.37 14.62 1.10
N THR A 174 -42.32 14.29 2.39
CA THR A 174 -43.33 14.70 3.37
C THR A 174 -42.86 15.93 4.13
N CYS A 175 -43.78 16.78 4.54
CA CYS A 175 -43.49 17.94 5.38
C CYS A 175 -44.62 18.20 6.36
N THR A 176 -44.33 18.97 7.41
CA THR A 176 -45.31 19.38 8.43
C THR A 176 -45.52 20.89 8.39
N GLY A 177 -46.77 21.32 8.60
CA GLY A 177 -47.14 22.74 8.66
C GLY A 177 -47.99 23.20 7.47
N SER A 178 -48.64 24.36 7.63
CA SER A 178 -49.55 24.92 6.64
C SER A 178 -48.82 25.30 5.35
N GLY A 179 -49.23 24.73 4.23
CA GLY A 179 -48.67 25.01 2.91
C GLY A 179 -47.22 24.55 2.74
N CYS A 180 -46.73 23.64 3.59
CA CYS A 180 -45.33 23.21 3.54
C CYS A 180 -44.97 22.54 2.20
N ASN A 181 -45.96 21.94 1.53
CA ASN A 181 -45.81 21.35 0.21
C ASN A 181 -46.15 22.33 -0.92
N LEU A 182 -45.91 23.64 -0.76
CA LEU A 182 -46.00 24.64 -1.83
C LEU A 182 -44.65 24.97 -2.49
N VAL A 183 -43.57 24.32 -2.03
CA VAL A 183 -42.23 24.47 -2.61
C VAL A 183 -42.04 23.59 -3.84
N GLU A 184 -41.10 23.96 -4.71
CA GLU A 184 -40.68 23.13 -5.84
C GLU A 184 -40.25 21.74 -5.35
N PHE A 185 -40.67 20.69 -6.08
CA PHE A 185 -40.35 19.31 -5.74
C PHE A 185 -40.07 18.48 -7.01
N PRO A 186 -38.96 17.72 -7.05
CA PRO A 186 -37.80 17.82 -6.14
C PRO A 186 -37.18 19.22 -6.15
N THR A 187 -36.39 19.58 -5.13
CA THR A 187 -35.63 20.84 -5.15
C THR A 187 -34.71 20.86 -6.37
N ASP A 188 -34.62 22.00 -7.05
CA ASP A 188 -33.85 22.17 -8.29
C ASP A 188 -34.29 21.23 -9.43
N ARG A 189 -35.58 20.84 -9.44
CA ARG A 189 -36.16 20.04 -10.53
C ARG A 189 -35.77 20.61 -11.88
N ILE A 190 -35.28 19.74 -12.75
CA ILE A 190 -34.74 20.13 -14.05
C ILE A 190 -35.76 20.95 -14.84
N GLN A 191 -35.33 22.14 -15.24
CA GLN A 191 -36.10 23.09 -16.03
C GLN A 191 -35.20 23.59 -17.14
N CYS A 192 -35.67 23.50 -18.39
CA CYS A 192 -34.87 23.87 -19.55
C CYS A 192 -35.53 25.00 -20.32
N VAL A 193 -34.72 25.86 -20.94
CA VAL A 193 -35.19 26.79 -21.97
C VAL A 193 -35.67 25.98 -23.18
N GLN A 194 -36.82 26.35 -23.73
CA GLN A 194 -37.43 25.68 -24.88
C GLN A 194 -37.68 26.65 -26.04
N CYS A 195 -37.13 26.33 -27.21
CA CYS A 195 -37.28 27.11 -28.45
C CYS A 195 -36.78 26.29 -29.67
N ASP A 196 -37.25 26.58 -30.89
CA ASP A 196 -36.95 25.75 -32.09
C ASP A 196 -36.32 26.52 -33.27
N ASN A 197 -36.01 27.81 -33.11
CA ASN A 197 -35.36 28.61 -34.16
C ASN A 197 -34.27 29.55 -33.62
N ALA A 198 -33.29 29.88 -34.47
CA ALA A 198 -32.10 30.64 -34.05
C ALA A 198 -32.40 32.05 -33.51
N ASP A 199 -33.38 32.76 -34.07
CA ASP A 199 -33.68 34.13 -33.63
C ASP A 199 -34.29 34.16 -32.22
N SER A 200 -35.19 33.22 -31.91
CA SER A 200 -35.75 33.07 -30.56
C SER A 200 -34.79 32.40 -29.59
N CYS A 201 -33.93 31.49 -30.04
CA CYS A 201 -33.03 30.72 -29.16
C CYS A 201 -31.73 31.43 -28.76
N ASN A 202 -31.35 32.50 -29.46
CA ASN A 202 -30.15 33.30 -29.18
C ASN A 202 -30.46 34.62 -28.45
N THR A 203 -31.73 34.93 -28.24
CA THR A 203 -32.17 36.03 -27.37
C THR A 203 -32.44 35.46 -25.97
N ASP A 204 -32.64 36.32 -24.95
CA ASP A 204 -33.02 35.92 -23.58
C ASP A 204 -34.43 35.28 -23.56
N ALA A 205 -34.59 34.16 -24.26
CA ALA A 205 -35.84 33.47 -24.52
C ALA A 205 -36.48 33.05 -23.20
N THR A 206 -37.60 33.69 -22.87
CA THR A 206 -38.26 33.60 -21.56
C THR A 206 -39.11 32.34 -21.37
N SER A 207 -39.34 31.52 -22.40
CA SER A 207 -40.08 30.27 -22.27
C SER A 207 -39.16 29.14 -21.80
N SER A 208 -39.32 28.77 -20.53
CA SER A 208 -38.74 27.57 -19.94
C SER A 208 -39.85 26.64 -19.47
N ALA A 209 -39.58 25.34 -19.47
CA ALA A 209 -40.50 24.34 -18.95
C ALA A 209 -39.74 23.31 -18.11
N TYR A 210 -40.43 22.76 -17.11
CA TYR A 210 -39.93 21.60 -16.39
C TYR A 210 -39.88 20.42 -17.34
N CYS A 211 -38.82 19.62 -17.25
CA CYS A 211 -38.81 18.38 -18.00
C CYS A 211 -39.76 17.38 -17.35
N ASP A 212 -40.34 16.53 -18.20
CA ASP A 212 -41.27 15.48 -17.78
C ASP A 212 -40.57 14.51 -16.82
N ASP A 213 -39.35 14.09 -17.18
CA ASP A 213 -38.49 13.27 -16.34
C ASP A 213 -37.64 14.15 -15.41
N VAL A 214 -37.57 13.79 -14.13
CA VAL A 214 -36.80 14.52 -13.10
C VAL A 214 -35.29 14.32 -13.25
N GLU A 215 -34.87 13.28 -13.95
CA GLU A 215 -33.47 12.98 -14.29
C GLU A 215 -33.12 13.38 -15.74
N ASP A 216 -34.00 14.10 -16.44
CA ASP A 216 -33.70 14.62 -17.78
C ASP A 216 -32.58 15.69 -17.72
N VAL A 217 -32.03 16.00 -18.89
CA VAL A 217 -31.00 17.02 -19.06
C VAL A 217 -31.41 18.03 -20.12
N CYS A 218 -30.91 19.26 -20.01
CA CYS A 218 -31.14 20.26 -21.02
C CYS A 218 -30.22 20.07 -22.22
N VAL A 219 -30.72 20.36 -23.41
CA VAL A 219 -29.97 20.34 -24.66
C VAL A 219 -30.00 21.71 -25.34
N THR A 220 -28.86 22.10 -25.93
CA THR A 220 -28.78 23.16 -26.95
C THR A 220 -28.16 22.55 -28.21
N MET A 221 -28.92 22.48 -29.29
CA MET A 221 -28.52 21.86 -30.54
C MET A 221 -28.49 22.87 -31.68
N ARG A 222 -27.51 22.77 -32.58
CA ARG A 222 -27.47 23.50 -33.85
C ARG A 222 -27.66 22.55 -35.04
N ARG A 223 -28.79 22.68 -35.74
CA ARG A 223 -29.11 21.89 -36.94
C ARG A 223 -28.18 22.25 -38.11
N ALA A 224 -28.12 21.37 -39.11
CA ALA A 224 -27.29 21.57 -40.31
C ALA A 224 -27.62 22.85 -41.10
N ASN A 225 -28.86 23.35 -41.03
CA ASN A 225 -29.28 24.61 -41.64
C ASN A 225 -28.86 25.87 -40.85
N GLY A 226 -28.19 25.69 -39.69
CA GLY A 226 -27.75 26.76 -38.80
C GLY A 226 -28.75 27.14 -37.71
N ASN A 227 -29.97 26.58 -37.70
CA ASN A 227 -30.97 26.87 -36.68
C ASN A 227 -30.56 26.26 -35.33
N VAL A 228 -30.73 27.03 -34.26
CA VAL A 228 -30.54 26.56 -32.88
C VAL A 228 -31.89 26.14 -32.31
N MET A 229 -31.90 25.04 -31.58
CA MET A 229 -33.02 24.53 -30.80
C MET A 229 -32.55 24.31 -29.36
N LYS A 230 -33.43 24.61 -28.40
CA LYS A 230 -33.24 24.29 -26.99
C LYS A 230 -34.42 23.48 -26.50
N SER A 231 -34.16 22.44 -25.71
CA SER A 231 -35.19 21.51 -25.22
C SER A 231 -34.71 20.78 -23.96
N CYS A 232 -35.61 20.03 -23.33
CA CYS A 232 -35.24 18.85 -22.54
C CYS A 232 -34.85 17.72 -23.50
N LYS A 233 -33.89 16.86 -23.14
CA LYS A 233 -33.35 15.81 -24.03
C LYS A 233 -34.41 14.76 -24.34
N ASN A 234 -35.18 14.28 -23.37
CA ASN A 234 -36.21 13.26 -23.63
C ASN A 234 -37.41 13.80 -24.42
N ALA A 235 -37.60 15.13 -24.46
CA ALA A 235 -38.59 15.80 -25.29
C ALA A 235 -38.15 16.02 -26.75
N MET A 236 -36.90 15.67 -27.10
CA MET A 236 -36.40 15.82 -28.47
C MET A 236 -37.11 14.88 -29.44
N GLY A 237 -37.39 15.36 -30.65
CA GLY A 237 -37.84 14.51 -31.75
C GLY A 237 -36.76 13.48 -32.14
N SER A 238 -37.18 12.30 -32.58
CA SER A 238 -36.26 11.20 -32.94
C SER A 238 -35.21 11.58 -34.01
N THR A 239 -35.56 12.45 -34.94
CA THR A 239 -34.64 13.00 -35.95
C THR A 239 -33.53 13.85 -35.32
N ASP A 240 -33.87 14.72 -34.37
CA ASP A 240 -32.91 15.60 -33.70
C ASP A 240 -31.99 14.80 -32.76
N LEU A 241 -32.54 13.78 -32.08
CA LEU A 241 -31.74 12.86 -31.27
C LEU A 241 -30.71 12.10 -32.13
N ALA A 242 -31.14 11.57 -33.29
CA ALA A 242 -30.25 10.90 -34.24
C ALA A 242 -29.18 11.85 -34.80
N TYR A 243 -29.54 13.12 -35.04
CA TYR A 243 -28.60 14.15 -35.49
C TYR A 243 -27.50 14.40 -34.45
N CYS A 244 -27.87 14.55 -33.16
CA CYS A 244 -26.90 14.75 -32.09
C CYS A 244 -25.97 13.55 -31.88
N LEU A 245 -26.47 12.31 -32.02
CA LEU A 245 -25.62 11.12 -31.96
C LEU A 245 -24.59 11.09 -33.08
N ALA A 246 -24.96 11.51 -34.29
CA ALA A 246 -24.05 11.59 -35.43
C ALA A 246 -23.12 12.81 -35.38
N ASN A 247 -23.49 13.87 -34.66
CA ASN A 247 -22.78 15.15 -34.64
C ASN A 247 -22.66 15.69 -33.20
N PRO A 248 -21.87 15.05 -32.32
CA PRO A 248 -21.81 15.41 -30.91
C PRO A 248 -21.35 16.86 -30.66
N SER A 249 -20.48 17.42 -31.51
CA SER A 249 -20.05 18.83 -31.41
C SER A 249 -21.13 19.86 -31.76
N GLN A 250 -22.30 19.40 -32.25
CA GLN A 250 -23.44 20.26 -32.56
C GLN A 250 -24.50 20.25 -31.45
N CYS A 251 -24.26 19.54 -30.34
CA CYS A 251 -25.22 19.40 -29.25
C CYS A 251 -24.52 19.49 -27.89
N ASN A 252 -24.89 20.52 -27.13
CA ASN A 252 -24.41 20.71 -25.76
C ASN A 252 -25.47 20.21 -24.79
N TYR A 253 -25.08 19.37 -23.85
CA TYR A 253 -25.95 18.87 -22.79
C TYR A 253 -25.53 19.44 -21.45
N CYS A 254 -26.49 19.70 -20.57
CA CYS A 254 -26.21 20.20 -19.23
C CYS A 254 -27.31 19.76 -18.24
N GLY A 255 -26.95 19.56 -16.98
CA GLY A 255 -27.80 18.90 -15.97
C GLY A 255 -28.34 19.83 -14.89
N LYS A 256 -27.94 21.10 -14.84
CA LYS A 256 -28.44 22.06 -13.84
C LYS A 256 -29.67 22.80 -14.36
N LYS A 257 -30.51 23.26 -13.44
CA LYS A 257 -31.69 24.07 -13.74
C LYS A 257 -31.31 25.28 -14.61
N LEU A 258 -31.97 25.41 -15.76
CA LEU A 258 -31.80 26.49 -16.75
C LEU A 258 -30.37 26.65 -17.30
N CYS A 259 -29.56 25.58 -17.25
CA CYS A 259 -28.17 25.59 -17.72
C CYS A 259 -28.03 25.87 -19.22
N ASN A 260 -29.07 25.60 -20.03
CA ASN A 260 -29.09 25.87 -21.47
C ASN A 260 -29.54 27.30 -21.83
N SER A 261 -29.51 28.24 -20.88
CA SER A 261 -29.88 29.64 -21.10
C SER A 261 -28.90 30.37 -22.02
N GLY A 262 -27.61 30.04 -21.99
CA GLY A 262 -26.58 30.65 -22.84
C GLY A 262 -26.75 30.40 -24.34
N ALA A 263 -26.08 31.19 -25.17
CA ALA A 263 -26.04 30.97 -26.62
C ALA A 263 -25.33 29.64 -26.96
N PHE A 264 -25.65 29.05 -28.12
CA PHE A 264 -24.97 27.84 -28.58
C PHE A 264 -23.46 28.10 -28.75
N SER A 265 -22.64 27.18 -28.25
CA SER A 265 -21.18 27.19 -28.44
C SER A 265 -20.75 25.88 -29.08
N ALA A 266 -20.12 25.95 -30.26
CA ALA A 266 -19.52 24.79 -30.92
C ALA A 266 -18.23 24.30 -30.22
N SER A 267 -17.75 25.07 -29.24
CA SER A 267 -16.58 24.77 -28.42
C SER A 267 -16.94 24.73 -26.94
N ALA A 268 -18.15 24.26 -26.60
CA ALA A 268 -18.50 24.06 -25.20
C ALA A 268 -17.54 23.03 -24.59
N THR A 269 -16.73 23.48 -23.65
CA THR A 269 -15.75 22.64 -22.96
C THR A 269 -16.49 21.77 -21.95
N THR A 270 -16.45 20.46 -22.16
CA THR A 270 -16.85 19.47 -21.17
C THR A 270 -15.72 19.28 -20.16
N LYS A 271 -16.05 19.19 -18.88
CA LYS A 271 -15.04 18.91 -17.85
C LYS A 271 -14.48 17.50 -17.99
N SER A 272 -13.21 17.34 -17.62
CA SER A 272 -12.57 16.03 -17.55
C SER A 272 -12.47 15.55 -16.11
N CYS A 273 -12.88 14.31 -15.85
CA CYS A 273 -12.82 13.68 -14.53
C CYS A 273 -12.08 12.35 -14.62
N TYR A 274 -11.41 11.94 -13.54
CA TYR A 274 -10.87 10.60 -13.41
C TYR A 274 -12.01 9.59 -13.24
N GLN A 275 -11.96 8.46 -13.94
CA GLN A 275 -12.96 7.41 -13.91
C GLN A 275 -12.32 6.05 -13.59
N CYS A 276 -12.93 5.34 -12.64
CA CYS A 276 -12.56 3.99 -12.27
C CYS A 276 -13.67 3.34 -11.44
N ASP A 277 -13.64 2.01 -11.36
CA ASP A 277 -14.54 1.22 -10.53
C ASP A 277 -13.77 0.08 -9.82
N GLY A 278 -14.14 -0.19 -8.57
CA GLY A 278 -13.53 -1.20 -7.72
C GLY A 278 -12.03 -1.00 -7.51
N THR A 279 -11.27 -2.09 -7.59
CA THR A 279 -9.81 -2.08 -7.36
C THR A 279 -9.03 -1.34 -8.45
N ASP A 280 -9.64 -1.05 -9.60
CA ASP A 280 -8.98 -0.25 -10.65
C ASP A 280 -8.74 1.19 -10.21
N CYS A 281 -9.49 1.67 -9.21
CA CYS A 281 -9.26 2.96 -8.59
C CYS A 281 -7.96 3.07 -7.78
N LEU A 282 -7.31 1.93 -7.50
CA LEU A 282 -6.00 1.85 -6.87
C LEU A 282 -4.87 1.78 -7.90
N LYS A 283 -5.11 1.92 -9.20
CA LYS A 283 -4.02 1.97 -10.18
C LYS A 283 -3.49 3.39 -10.31
N SER A 284 -2.18 3.53 -10.51
CA SER A 284 -1.53 4.81 -10.78
C SER A 284 -1.97 5.45 -12.11
N SER A 285 -2.43 4.63 -13.07
CA SER A 285 -3.00 5.07 -14.35
C SER A 285 -4.53 5.11 -14.29
N VAL A 286 -5.10 6.11 -13.61
CA VAL A 286 -6.56 6.30 -13.61
C VAL A 286 -7.00 6.90 -14.94
N LYS A 287 -8.05 6.35 -15.55
CA LYS A 287 -8.55 6.77 -16.86
C LYS A 287 -9.15 8.17 -16.75
N LEU A 288 -8.73 9.10 -17.60
CA LEU A 288 -9.36 10.42 -17.71
C LEU A 288 -10.48 10.36 -18.76
N VAL A 289 -11.67 10.87 -18.41
CA VAL A 289 -12.82 10.94 -19.32
C VAL A 289 -13.36 12.36 -19.39
N SER A 290 -13.76 12.78 -20.59
CA SER A 290 -14.56 13.99 -20.76
C SER A 290 -16.02 13.66 -20.45
N CYS A 291 -16.61 14.36 -19.49
CA CYS A 291 -17.99 14.19 -19.10
C CYS A 291 -18.94 14.61 -20.22
N GLN A 292 -20.16 14.07 -20.23
CA GLN A 292 -21.12 14.38 -21.30
C GLN A 292 -21.80 15.73 -21.06
N LEU A 293 -22.02 16.14 -19.80
CA LEU A 293 -22.61 17.43 -19.47
C LEU A 293 -21.53 18.52 -19.36
N THR A 294 -21.87 19.72 -19.81
CA THR A 294 -20.96 20.89 -19.79
C THR A 294 -20.80 21.50 -18.39
N ASP A 295 -21.75 21.26 -17.50
CA ASP A 295 -21.83 21.79 -16.13
C ASP A 295 -21.68 20.72 -15.05
N GLU A 296 -21.15 19.56 -15.46
CA GLU A 296 -20.89 18.40 -14.62
C GLU A 296 -19.95 18.71 -13.44
N ASP A 297 -20.02 17.90 -12.38
CA ASP A 297 -19.04 17.86 -11.31
C ASP A 297 -18.36 16.48 -11.27
N CYS A 298 -17.15 16.40 -10.73
CA CYS A 298 -16.44 15.13 -10.57
C CYS A 298 -16.71 14.56 -9.18
N TYR A 299 -16.79 13.23 -9.04
CA TYR A 299 -16.94 12.56 -7.75
C TYR A 299 -15.83 11.55 -7.44
N SER A 300 -15.63 11.27 -6.16
CA SER A 300 -14.88 10.09 -5.66
C SER A 300 -15.62 9.49 -4.48
N ILE A 301 -15.91 8.19 -4.55
CA ILE A 301 -16.47 7.38 -3.47
C ILE A 301 -15.37 6.48 -2.92
N PHE A 302 -15.34 6.31 -1.60
CA PHE A 302 -14.35 5.53 -0.89
C PHE A 302 -14.98 4.35 -0.15
N SER A 303 -14.25 3.24 -0.10
CA SER A 303 -14.52 2.11 0.79
C SER A 303 -13.40 2.04 1.82
N GLY A 304 -13.69 2.42 3.07
CA GLY A 304 -12.63 2.79 4.02
C GLY A 304 -11.85 3.98 3.47
N PHE A 305 -10.52 3.89 3.44
CA PHE A 305 -9.64 4.93 2.85
C PHE A 305 -9.30 4.70 1.38
N ASN A 306 -9.69 3.57 0.82
CA ASN A 306 -9.42 3.22 -0.57
C ASN A 306 -10.49 3.83 -1.48
N PRO A 307 -10.11 4.54 -2.56
CA PRO A 307 -11.07 4.95 -3.57
C PRO A 307 -11.68 3.70 -4.21
N SER A 308 -13.01 3.64 -4.26
CA SER A 308 -13.75 2.52 -4.85
C SER A 308 -14.41 2.91 -6.17
N ARG A 309 -14.82 4.17 -6.35
CA ARG A 309 -15.37 4.68 -7.62
C ARG A 309 -14.98 6.13 -7.82
N ARG A 310 -14.69 6.50 -9.07
CA ARG A 310 -14.50 7.89 -9.49
C ARG A 310 -15.22 8.09 -10.82
N GLY A 311 -15.72 9.29 -11.08
CA GLY A 311 -16.33 9.60 -12.37
C GLY A 311 -17.00 10.97 -12.40
N CYS A 312 -17.87 11.13 -13.39
CA CYS A 312 -18.72 12.30 -13.60
C CYS A 312 -20.04 12.13 -12.82
N THR A 313 -20.58 13.20 -12.21
CA THR A 313 -21.79 13.12 -11.37
C THR A 313 -23.03 12.54 -12.07
N GLN A 314 -23.17 12.70 -13.39
CA GLN A 314 -24.20 12.08 -14.23
C GLN A 314 -24.23 10.55 -14.19
N GLU A 315 -23.14 9.91 -13.76
CA GLU A 315 -23.06 8.45 -13.62
C GLU A 315 -23.63 7.96 -12.29
N LEU A 316 -23.92 8.89 -11.36
CA LEU A 316 -24.56 8.59 -10.10
C LEU A 316 -26.08 8.66 -10.29
N THR A 317 -26.77 7.64 -9.80
CA THR A 317 -28.23 7.71 -9.61
C THR A 317 -28.57 8.77 -8.57
N SER A 318 -29.83 9.25 -8.58
CA SER A 318 -30.32 10.17 -7.55
C SER A 318 -30.09 9.64 -6.12
N ALA A 319 -30.19 8.32 -5.92
CA ALA A 319 -29.93 7.65 -4.65
C ALA A 319 -28.46 7.75 -4.22
N GLU A 320 -27.54 7.50 -5.14
CA GLU A 320 -26.10 7.60 -4.87
C GLU A 320 -25.66 9.05 -4.66
N MET A 321 -26.22 9.99 -5.43
CA MET A 321 -25.97 11.42 -5.26
C MET A 321 -26.41 11.91 -3.87
N ALA A 322 -27.60 11.50 -3.41
CA ALA A 322 -28.11 11.84 -2.09
C ALA A 322 -27.26 11.21 -0.96
N ALA A 323 -26.78 9.97 -1.18
CA ALA A 323 -25.93 9.24 -0.23
C ALA A 323 -24.48 9.75 -0.21
N CYS A 324 -24.02 10.44 -1.25
CA CYS A 324 -22.68 11.00 -1.32
C CYS A 324 -22.49 12.11 -0.26
N LYS A 325 -21.82 11.76 0.83
CA LYS A 325 -21.47 12.65 1.95
C LYS A 325 -20.01 12.44 2.35
N GLU A 326 -19.34 13.51 2.75
CA GLU A 326 -17.99 13.43 3.31
C GLU A 326 -18.00 12.64 4.64
N PRO A 327 -16.93 11.88 4.95
CA PRO A 327 -15.70 11.73 4.17
C PRO A 327 -15.77 10.62 3.10
N ASP A 328 -16.79 9.78 3.11
CA ASP A 328 -16.89 8.58 2.28
C ASP A 328 -17.18 8.88 0.80
N CYS A 329 -17.61 10.10 0.49
CA CYS A 329 -17.76 10.59 -0.87
C CYS A 329 -17.47 12.09 -0.94
N VAL A 330 -16.78 12.52 -2.01
CA VAL A 330 -16.49 13.92 -2.30
C VAL A 330 -16.92 14.27 -3.71
N ILE A 331 -17.52 15.45 -3.87
CA ILE A 331 -17.87 16.06 -5.17
C ILE A 331 -17.08 17.35 -5.30
N CYS A 332 -16.49 17.58 -6.46
CA CYS A 332 -15.69 18.76 -6.73
C CYS A 332 -15.96 19.30 -8.14
N ASN A 333 -15.82 20.62 -8.32
CA ASN A 333 -16.23 21.30 -9.55
C ASN A 333 -15.08 21.50 -10.54
N GLU A 334 -13.82 21.50 -10.10
CA GLU A 334 -12.68 21.75 -10.98
C GLU A 334 -12.40 20.57 -11.93
N GLU A 335 -11.72 20.80 -13.05
CA GLU A 335 -11.26 19.70 -13.90
C GLU A 335 -10.24 18.82 -13.15
N GLU A 336 -10.32 17.51 -13.34
CA GLU A 336 -9.37 16.54 -12.79
C GLU A 336 -9.29 16.53 -11.24
N CYS A 337 -10.26 17.16 -10.57
CA CYS A 337 -10.22 17.40 -9.13
C CYS A 337 -10.46 16.14 -8.29
N ASN A 338 -11.00 15.10 -8.89
CA ASN A 338 -11.41 13.88 -8.21
C ASN A 338 -10.29 12.83 -8.17
N LEU A 339 -9.02 13.21 -8.19
CA LEU A 339 -7.88 12.34 -7.85
C LEU A 339 -7.35 12.66 -6.46
N VAL A 340 -8.24 12.59 -5.48
CA VAL A 340 -7.94 12.85 -4.08
C VAL A 340 -8.03 11.59 -3.24
N SER A 341 -7.34 11.58 -2.10
CA SER A 341 -7.61 10.63 -1.02
C SER A 341 -8.84 11.08 -0.23
N ARG A 342 -9.22 10.31 0.77
CA ARG A 342 -10.26 10.71 1.72
C ARG A 342 -9.85 11.97 2.51
N ALA A 343 -10.80 12.84 2.81
CA ALA A 343 -10.50 14.16 3.40
C ALA A 343 -9.80 14.07 4.78
N ASP A 344 -10.07 13.00 5.52
CA ASP A 344 -9.50 12.68 6.83
C ASP A 344 -8.18 11.89 6.76
N HIS A 345 -7.73 11.45 5.58
CA HIS A 345 -6.41 10.83 5.41
C HIS A 345 -5.30 11.88 5.44
N ARG A 346 -4.83 12.25 6.64
CA ARG A 346 -3.92 13.39 6.84
C ARG A 346 -2.70 13.03 7.69
N CYS A 347 -1.51 13.27 7.14
CA CYS A 347 -0.22 12.99 7.80
C CYS A 347 0.66 14.22 7.88
N GLY A 348 1.63 14.18 8.80
CA GLY A 348 2.68 15.16 8.89
C GLY A 348 3.75 14.94 7.82
N TYR A 349 4.19 16.01 7.16
CA TYR A 349 5.21 15.98 6.11
C TYR A 349 6.40 16.86 6.43
N CYS A 350 7.60 16.28 6.36
CA CYS A 350 8.86 17.00 6.38
C CYS A 350 10.03 16.11 5.92
N SER A 351 11.17 16.73 5.64
CA SER A 351 12.44 16.04 5.42
C SER A 351 13.59 16.83 6.03
N THR A 352 14.55 16.15 6.67
CA THR A 352 15.73 16.81 7.25
C THR A 352 16.67 17.42 6.21
N ILE A 353 16.47 17.13 4.93
CA ILE A 353 17.15 17.81 3.83
C ILE A 353 16.70 19.28 3.75
N LYS A 354 15.41 19.55 4.01
CA LYS A 354 14.82 20.89 3.96
C LYS A 354 14.74 21.56 5.33
N ASP A 355 14.46 20.80 6.38
CA ASP A 355 14.33 21.29 7.74
C ASP A 355 14.90 20.30 8.75
N SER A 356 16.03 20.66 9.39
CA SER A 356 16.68 19.83 10.40
C SER A 356 15.78 19.50 11.60
N ASN A 357 14.75 20.31 11.87
CA ASN A 357 13.79 20.05 12.94
C ASN A 357 12.84 18.89 12.63
N CYS A 358 12.84 18.36 11.40
CA CYS A 358 12.03 17.21 11.03
C CYS A 358 12.32 15.94 11.88
N VAL A 359 13.52 15.84 12.47
CA VAL A 359 13.85 14.79 13.46
C VAL A 359 12.90 14.86 14.65
N ALA A 360 12.75 16.03 15.25
CA ALA A 360 11.93 16.28 16.42
C ALA A 360 11.16 17.60 16.23
N PRO A 361 10.05 17.58 15.45
CA PRO A 361 9.28 18.78 15.19
C PRO A 361 8.74 19.36 16.50
N ALA A 362 8.78 20.69 16.65
CA ALA A 362 8.07 21.34 17.74
C ALA A 362 6.56 21.10 17.61
N THR A 363 5.83 21.14 18.72
CA THR A 363 4.37 20.98 18.70
C THR A 363 3.73 21.97 17.74
N GLY A 364 2.97 21.47 16.77
CA GLY A 364 2.31 22.28 15.74
C GLY A 364 3.22 22.82 14.61
N ALA A 365 4.52 22.50 14.61
CA ALA A 365 5.43 22.91 13.55
C ALA A 365 5.44 21.96 12.34
N LEU A 366 4.92 20.73 12.50
CA LEU A 366 4.84 19.76 11.42
C LEU A 366 3.65 20.09 10.51
N THR A 367 3.91 20.35 9.23
CA THR A 367 2.86 20.61 8.23
C THR A 367 2.02 19.36 8.02
N VAL A 368 0.70 19.46 8.25
CA VAL A 368 -0.25 18.37 8.06
C VAL A 368 -1.02 18.56 6.76
N VAL A 369 -0.90 17.62 5.83
CA VAL A 369 -1.54 17.68 4.51
C VAL A 369 -2.41 16.45 4.28
N GLN A 370 -3.42 16.59 3.42
CA GLN A 370 -4.16 15.46 2.89
C GLN A 370 -3.25 14.61 2.02
N CYS A 371 -3.29 13.30 2.25
CA CYS A 371 -2.45 12.34 1.56
C CYS A 371 -2.77 12.30 0.07
N PRO A 372 -1.81 11.95 -0.80
CA PRO A 372 -2.11 11.61 -2.19
C PRO A 372 -3.13 10.47 -2.28
N ALA A 373 -3.88 10.44 -3.38
CA ALA A 373 -4.79 9.34 -3.68
C ALA A 373 -4.04 7.99 -3.62
N PRO A 374 -4.56 7.00 -2.87
CA PRO A 374 -3.96 5.67 -2.83
C PRO A 374 -3.86 5.01 -4.21
N SER A 375 -2.68 4.46 -4.49
CA SER A 375 -2.31 3.66 -5.66
C SER A 375 -2.01 2.19 -5.29
N THR A 376 -2.29 1.83 -4.05
CA THR A 376 -2.29 0.48 -3.51
C THR A 376 -3.31 0.43 -2.40
N ASP A 377 -3.79 -0.77 -2.06
CA ASP A 377 -4.70 -0.95 -0.92
C ASP A 377 -4.05 -0.42 0.37
N VAL A 378 -4.70 0.56 0.99
CA VAL A 378 -4.38 1.06 2.34
C VAL A 378 -5.46 0.58 3.29
N SER A 379 -5.23 -0.60 3.85
CA SER A 379 -6.12 -1.21 4.85
C SER A 379 -6.17 -0.40 6.16
N ASP A 380 -5.17 0.46 6.41
CA ASP A 380 -4.92 1.12 7.70
C ASP A 380 -4.46 2.59 7.58
N ALA A 381 -4.82 3.33 6.53
CA ALA A 381 -4.48 4.76 6.30
C ALA A 381 -3.24 5.27 7.07
N GLN A 382 -2.07 4.80 6.66
CA GLN A 382 -0.89 4.89 7.49
C GLN A 382 -0.04 6.12 7.14
N CYS A 383 0.45 6.79 8.17
CA CYS A 383 1.56 7.73 8.03
C CYS A 383 2.87 7.01 8.32
N TYR A 384 3.98 7.45 7.72
CA TYR A 384 5.31 6.93 7.99
C TYR A 384 6.25 7.99 8.57
N THR A 385 7.25 7.53 9.32
CA THR A 385 8.52 8.22 9.58
C THR A 385 9.65 7.27 9.22
N LYS A 386 10.50 7.64 8.26
CA LYS A 386 11.58 6.77 7.75
C LYS A 386 12.95 7.45 7.77
N ILE A 387 14.00 6.63 7.83
CA ILE A 387 15.40 7.03 7.83
C ILE A 387 16.03 6.60 6.49
N ILE A 388 16.34 7.58 5.63
CA ILE A 388 16.93 7.38 4.32
C ILE A 388 18.44 7.59 4.40
N GLY A 389 19.23 6.69 3.81
CA GLY A 389 20.69 6.79 3.78
C GLY A 389 21.34 6.86 5.17
N GLY A 390 20.65 6.33 6.19
CA GLY A 390 21.12 6.31 7.58
C GLY A 390 21.17 7.67 8.30
N SER A 391 20.69 8.77 7.71
CA SER A 391 20.83 10.10 8.33
C SER A 391 19.71 11.09 8.00
N VAL A 392 18.92 10.84 6.97
CA VAL A 392 17.81 11.70 6.57
C VAL A 392 16.52 11.19 7.19
N THR A 393 15.84 11.99 7.99
CA THR A 393 14.50 11.67 8.49
C THR A 393 13.45 12.26 7.56
N GLU A 394 12.54 11.44 7.08
CA GLU A 394 11.43 11.82 6.20
C GLU A 394 10.10 11.35 6.81
N ARG A 395 9.09 12.23 6.77
CA ARG A 395 7.73 11.97 7.24
C ARG A 395 6.76 12.18 6.08
N GLY A 396 5.76 11.32 5.95
CA GLY A 396 4.73 11.41 4.92
C GLY A 396 3.62 10.37 5.06
N CYS A 397 2.78 10.25 4.03
CA CYS A 397 1.74 9.24 3.94
C CYS A 397 2.17 8.00 3.17
N ILE A 398 1.57 6.86 3.48
CA ILE A 398 1.62 5.67 2.64
C ILE A 398 0.47 5.75 1.63
N SER A 399 0.81 6.02 0.38
CA SER A 399 -0.12 6.13 -0.75
C SER A 399 0.22 5.19 -1.92
N GLY A 400 1.35 4.48 -1.86
CA GLY A 400 1.73 3.47 -2.82
C GLY A 400 2.79 2.50 -2.28
N ALA A 401 3.04 1.42 -3.02
CA ALA A 401 4.04 0.41 -2.64
C ALA A 401 5.46 0.97 -2.45
N SER A 402 5.80 2.04 -3.17
CA SER A 402 7.09 2.73 -3.04
C SER A 402 7.26 3.42 -1.69
N ASP A 403 6.17 3.86 -1.05
CA ASP A 403 6.22 4.53 0.26
C ASP A 403 6.59 3.55 1.37
N LEU A 404 6.21 2.27 1.20
CA LEU A 404 6.58 1.15 2.06
C LEU A 404 7.99 0.63 1.81
N GLN A 405 8.64 1.07 0.72
CA GLN A 405 9.99 0.62 0.40
C GLN A 405 10.99 1.15 1.44
N GLY A 406 11.64 0.24 2.15
CA GLY A 406 12.53 0.56 3.28
C GLY A 406 11.85 0.48 4.66
N CYS A 407 10.54 0.28 4.70
CA CYS A 407 9.79 -0.14 5.88
C CYS A 407 9.77 -1.68 5.95
N ALA A 408 10.95 -2.28 6.13
CA ALA A 408 11.10 -3.72 6.32
C ALA A 408 10.34 -4.19 7.57
N THR A 409 10.04 -5.50 7.65
CA THR A 409 9.26 -6.10 8.75
C THR A 409 9.88 -5.90 10.14
N ASP A 410 11.18 -5.60 10.19
CA ASP A 410 11.90 -5.34 11.44
C ASP A 410 11.68 -3.93 12.01
N GLY A 411 11.06 -3.01 11.25
CA GLY A 411 10.78 -1.63 11.66
C GLY A 411 12.05 -0.80 11.93
N TYR A 412 13.22 -1.25 11.47
CA TYR A 412 14.49 -0.64 11.87
C TYR A 412 14.63 0.78 11.30
N ASN A 413 14.42 0.96 10.00
CA ASN A 413 14.56 2.26 9.33
C ASN A 413 13.25 3.02 9.14
N CYS A 414 12.12 2.49 9.61
CA CYS A 414 10.83 3.10 9.40
C CYS A 414 9.82 2.66 10.44
N GLN A 415 8.99 3.60 10.87
CA GLN A 415 7.80 3.36 11.66
C GLN A 415 6.58 3.87 10.91
N THR A 416 5.49 3.11 10.97
CA THR A 416 4.17 3.54 10.51
C THR A 416 3.23 3.72 11.71
N CYS A 417 2.16 4.48 11.51
CA CYS A 417 1.08 4.66 12.48
C CYS A 417 -0.25 4.81 11.72
N ASN A 418 -1.35 4.39 12.34
CA ASN A 418 -2.68 4.40 11.72
C ASN A 418 -3.47 5.60 12.26
N ILE A 419 -3.93 6.47 11.36
CA ILE A 419 -4.68 7.67 11.73
C ILE A 419 -6.02 7.40 12.42
N GLU A 420 -6.64 6.23 12.20
CA GLU A 420 -7.90 5.86 12.85
C GLU A 420 -7.73 5.70 14.36
N ASN A 421 -6.56 5.22 14.79
CA ASN A 421 -6.24 4.99 16.21
C ASN A 421 -5.48 6.17 16.83
N ASP A 422 -4.56 6.75 16.06
CA ASP A 422 -3.57 7.71 16.57
C ASP A 422 -3.87 9.17 16.18
N GLY A 423 -4.88 9.40 15.34
CA GLY A 423 -5.31 10.72 14.86
C GLY A 423 -4.46 11.30 13.72
N GLU A 424 -4.83 12.50 13.26
CA GLU A 424 -4.08 13.22 12.24
C GLU A 424 -2.63 13.46 12.68
N ALA A 425 -1.69 13.31 11.74
CA ALA A 425 -0.26 13.48 12.02
C ALA A 425 0.27 12.60 13.18
N CYS A 426 -0.24 11.37 13.28
CA CYS A 426 0.27 10.34 14.19
C CYS A 426 1.79 10.14 14.07
N ASN A 427 2.36 10.44 12.91
CA ASN A 427 3.79 10.39 12.64
C ASN A 427 4.52 11.66 13.10
N SER A 428 4.11 12.30 14.19
CA SER A 428 4.78 13.50 14.75
C SER A 428 5.83 13.17 15.82
N GLY A 429 5.75 11.98 16.41
CA GLY A 429 6.66 11.52 17.46
C GLY A 429 8.12 11.32 17.00
N ILE A 430 9.05 11.27 17.93
CA ILE A 430 10.46 10.97 17.63
C ILE A 430 10.62 9.52 17.17
N PHE A 431 11.38 9.30 16.10
CA PHE A 431 11.69 7.97 15.58
C PHE A 431 13.21 7.76 15.39
N PRO A 432 13.73 6.59 15.80
CA PRO A 432 13.13 5.68 16.78
C PRO A 432 12.95 6.36 18.15
N SER A 433 12.15 5.78 19.05
CA SER A 433 11.85 6.40 20.35
C SER A 433 13.09 6.58 21.24
N ASP A 434 14.12 5.77 21.03
CA ASP A 434 15.42 5.77 21.70
C ASP A 434 16.53 6.41 20.87
N ARG A 435 16.19 7.25 19.88
CA ARG A 435 17.15 7.91 19.00
C ARG A 435 18.32 8.56 19.76
N ARG A 436 19.56 8.23 19.37
CA ARG A 436 20.78 8.68 20.07
C ARG A 436 20.83 10.19 20.27
N ARG A 437 21.14 10.60 21.50
CA ARG A 437 21.41 11.99 21.87
C ARG A 437 22.87 12.18 22.24
N CYS A 438 23.50 13.20 21.69
CA CYS A 438 24.88 13.56 22.02
C CYS A 438 24.97 15.02 22.46
N THR A 439 26.08 15.37 23.10
CA THR A 439 26.46 16.77 23.21
C THR A 439 27.05 17.21 21.87
N ILE A 440 26.44 18.21 21.21
CA ILE A 440 26.92 18.78 19.95
C ILE A 440 27.35 20.23 20.22
N GLY A 441 28.63 20.53 20.01
CA GLY A 441 29.22 21.77 20.50
C GLY A 441 29.05 21.90 22.02
N THR A 442 28.22 22.85 22.45
CA THR A 442 27.83 23.07 23.86
C THR A 442 26.41 22.60 24.19
N THR A 443 25.64 22.14 23.21
CA THR A 443 24.25 21.74 23.38
C THR A 443 24.16 20.27 23.78
N ALA A 444 23.69 20.00 25.00
CA ALA A 444 23.38 18.65 25.45
C ALA A 444 22.03 18.15 24.88
N ASN A 445 21.82 16.84 24.87
CA ASN A 445 20.59 16.18 24.41
C ASN A 445 20.22 16.45 22.94
N ALA A 446 21.18 16.79 22.08
CA ALA A 446 20.91 16.99 20.67
C ALA A 446 20.82 15.63 19.95
N TYR A 447 19.75 15.42 19.18
CA TYR A 447 19.56 14.18 18.42
C TYR A 447 20.56 14.06 17.28
N CYS A 448 21.14 12.87 17.12
CA CYS A 448 21.99 12.58 15.99
C CYS A 448 21.18 12.37 14.71
N PRO A 449 21.69 12.79 13.53
CA PRO A 449 21.07 12.51 12.24
C PRO A 449 20.90 11.00 12.01
N ASN A 450 21.93 10.21 12.28
CA ASN A 450 21.81 8.75 12.37
C ASN A 450 21.28 8.35 13.76
N PRO A 451 20.18 7.57 13.86
CA PRO A 451 19.67 7.14 15.15
C PRO A 451 20.60 6.25 15.98
N TRP A 452 21.46 5.49 15.32
CA TRP A 452 22.35 4.49 15.92
C TRP A 452 23.80 4.97 15.99
N ASP A 453 23.99 6.29 15.95
CA ASP A 453 25.31 6.90 15.87
C ASP A 453 26.13 6.71 17.16
N ASP A 454 27.43 6.99 17.08
CA ASP A 454 28.28 7.21 18.25
C ASP A 454 28.43 8.70 18.55
N CYS A 455 28.49 9.06 19.84
CA CYS A 455 28.93 10.39 20.23
C CYS A 455 30.45 10.50 20.11
N VAL A 456 30.92 11.63 19.62
CA VAL A 456 32.34 11.90 19.36
C VAL A 456 32.83 13.07 20.19
N GLN A 457 34.02 12.94 20.74
CA GLN A 457 34.86 14.05 21.15
C GLN A 457 36.19 13.96 20.41
N LEU A 458 36.61 14.99 19.70
CA LEU A 458 37.90 15.01 19.00
C LEU A 458 38.71 16.27 19.35
N LEU A 459 40.03 16.13 19.39
CA LEU A 459 40.98 17.21 19.63
C LEU A 459 41.91 17.38 18.43
N GLN A 460 41.66 18.40 17.63
CA GLN A 460 42.45 18.72 16.43
C GLN A 460 43.00 20.13 16.54
N SER A 461 44.32 20.29 16.39
CA SER A 461 45.01 21.58 16.46
C SER A 461 44.72 22.41 17.73
N GLY A 462 44.48 21.75 18.87
CA GLY A 462 44.13 22.39 20.14
C GLY A 462 42.65 22.70 20.33
N THR A 463 41.83 22.55 19.28
CA THR A 463 40.37 22.76 19.34
C THR A 463 39.65 21.46 19.65
N ARG A 464 38.78 21.47 20.67
CA ARG A 464 37.89 20.35 20.98
C ARG A 464 36.58 20.49 20.21
N LYS A 465 36.12 19.41 19.56
CA LYS A 465 34.79 19.33 18.94
C LYS A 465 34.01 18.17 19.54
N ARG A 466 32.73 18.41 19.83
CA ARG A 466 31.75 17.41 20.25
C ARG A 466 30.66 17.33 19.19
N THR A 467 30.38 16.13 18.70
CA THR A 467 29.46 15.90 17.58
C THR A 467 29.00 14.43 17.56
N CYS A 468 28.09 14.08 16.67
CA CYS A 468 27.80 12.69 16.32
C CYS A 468 28.77 12.19 15.23
N ARG A 469 29.05 10.88 15.18
CA ARG A 469 30.03 10.28 14.26
C ARG A 469 29.61 10.40 12.79
N SER A 470 28.32 10.26 12.47
CA SER A 470 27.77 10.52 11.13
C SER A 470 27.91 11.98 10.70
N SER A 471 28.04 12.91 11.64
CA SER A 471 28.19 14.35 11.38
C SER A 471 29.66 14.78 11.22
N LEU A 472 30.61 13.84 11.27
CA LEU A 472 32.02 14.14 10.97
C LEU A 472 32.20 14.41 9.47
N THR A 473 32.93 15.48 9.17
CA THR A 473 33.41 15.73 7.80
C THR A 473 34.35 14.62 7.35
N GLU A 474 34.56 14.49 6.04
CA GLU A 474 35.50 13.49 5.51
C GLU A 474 36.94 13.71 6.02
N LEU A 475 37.35 14.97 6.16
CA LEU A 475 38.63 15.36 6.75
C LEU A 475 38.74 14.94 8.22
N GLU A 476 37.68 15.15 9.01
CA GLU A 476 37.65 14.73 10.42
C GLU A 476 37.62 13.21 10.58
N ARG A 477 36.91 12.49 9.70
CA ARG A 477 36.94 11.03 9.65
C ARG A 477 38.34 10.51 9.36
N SER A 478 39.01 11.08 8.35
CA SER A 478 40.40 10.75 8.02
C SER A 478 41.36 11.10 9.17
N PHE A 479 41.16 12.25 9.82
CA PHE A 479 41.93 12.64 11.00
C PHE A 479 41.79 11.61 12.13
N CYS A 480 40.56 11.22 12.49
CA CYS A 480 40.32 10.25 13.55
C CYS A 480 40.82 8.84 13.21
N ALA A 481 40.75 8.44 11.94
CA ALA A 481 41.33 7.18 11.48
C ALA A 481 42.86 7.16 11.65
N ASN A 482 43.53 8.28 11.36
CA ASN A 482 44.98 8.42 11.47
C ASN A 482 45.46 8.78 12.90
N ASN A 483 44.57 9.28 13.76
CA ASN A 483 44.88 9.79 15.09
C ASN A 483 43.88 9.25 16.11
N THR A 484 43.87 7.94 16.32
CA THR A 484 42.96 7.25 17.24
C THR A 484 43.03 7.78 18.68
N ASN A 485 44.22 8.20 19.14
CA ASN A 485 44.43 8.85 20.43
C ASN A 485 43.99 10.33 20.49
N ARG A 486 43.36 10.85 19.44
CA ARG A 486 42.80 12.21 19.37
C ARG A 486 41.29 12.23 19.19
N CYS A 487 40.65 11.08 19.09
CA CYS A 487 39.20 10.95 18.94
C CYS A 487 38.67 9.90 19.91
N HIS A 488 37.64 10.26 20.65
CA HIS A 488 36.91 9.37 21.54
C HIS A 488 35.50 9.17 20.99
N PHE A 489 35.12 7.90 20.86
CA PHE A 489 33.79 7.46 20.44
C PHE A 489 33.14 6.75 21.62
N CYS A 490 31.85 6.99 21.85
CA CYS A 490 31.10 6.35 22.90
C CYS A 490 29.62 6.23 22.51
N SER A 491 28.96 5.19 23.02
CA SER A 491 27.68 4.74 22.48
C SER A 491 26.48 4.89 23.44
N THR A 492 26.55 5.82 24.39
CA THR A 492 25.42 6.14 25.29
C THR A 492 25.06 7.62 25.21
N ASP A 493 23.85 7.98 25.63
CA ASP A 493 23.39 9.36 25.57
C ASP A 493 24.33 10.32 26.30
N ASN A 494 24.73 11.39 25.60
CA ASN A 494 25.64 12.44 26.09
C ASN A 494 26.96 11.94 26.69
N CYS A 495 27.43 10.73 26.34
CA CYS A 495 28.68 10.19 26.88
C CYS A 495 29.92 11.04 26.55
N ASN A 496 29.84 11.88 25.52
CA ASN A 496 30.90 12.79 25.11
C ASN A 496 30.91 14.13 25.90
N VAL A 497 30.10 14.26 26.96
CA VAL A 497 30.04 15.46 27.82
C VAL A 497 31.29 15.63 28.67
N ALA A 498 31.86 14.53 29.18
CA ALA A 498 33.06 14.57 29.98
C ALA A 498 34.28 14.85 29.09
N GLU A 499 35.19 15.71 29.54
CA GLU A 499 36.42 15.96 28.79
C GLU A 499 37.36 14.75 28.84
N VAL A 500 37.71 14.26 27.66
CA VAL A 500 38.71 13.21 27.50
C VAL A 500 40.08 13.85 27.51
N ASN A 501 41.00 13.31 28.32
CA ASN A 501 42.40 13.67 28.26
C ASN A 501 43.08 12.87 27.14
N PHE A 502 43.43 13.53 26.04
CA PHE A 502 44.12 12.93 24.89
C PHE A 502 45.65 12.92 25.05
N ASN A 503 46.19 13.15 26.26
CA ASN A 503 47.62 13.07 26.55
C ASN A 503 48.06 11.63 26.81
N TYR A 504 47.90 10.77 25.81
CA TYR A 504 48.39 9.40 25.81
C TYR A 504 48.74 8.97 24.37
N VAL A 505 49.56 7.95 24.26
CA VAL A 505 49.75 7.18 23.02
C VAL A 505 49.17 5.79 23.20
N GLU A 506 48.63 5.23 22.14
CA GLU A 506 48.24 3.82 22.10
C GLU A 506 49.48 2.99 21.72
N CYS A 507 49.88 2.06 22.57
CA CYS A 507 51.01 1.17 22.31
C CYS A 507 50.51 -0.24 22.10
N LEU A 508 50.99 -0.91 21.04
CA LEU A 508 50.72 -2.33 20.84
C LEU A 508 51.27 -3.08 22.07
N SER A 509 50.41 -3.85 22.73
CA SER A 509 50.74 -4.58 23.96
C SER A 509 50.65 -6.08 23.69
N CYS A 510 51.80 -6.77 23.69
CA CYS A 510 51.88 -8.19 23.40
C CYS A 510 53.21 -8.80 23.88
N ASP A 511 53.23 -10.13 23.98
CA ASP A 511 54.39 -10.95 24.31
C ASP A 511 54.47 -12.14 23.34
N SER A 512 55.59 -12.26 22.61
CA SER A 512 55.80 -13.36 21.66
C SER A 512 55.96 -14.75 22.29
N ALA A 513 56.17 -14.83 23.61
CA ALA A 513 56.10 -16.10 24.35
C ALA A 513 54.66 -16.62 24.45
N MET A 514 53.68 -15.72 24.46
CA MET A 514 52.25 -16.04 24.56
C MET A 514 51.56 -16.04 23.20
N ASP A 515 51.94 -15.11 22.32
CA ASP A 515 51.42 -14.98 20.97
C ASP A 515 52.55 -14.60 20.01
N SER A 516 53.02 -15.58 19.23
CA SER A 516 54.17 -15.43 18.33
C SER A 516 54.00 -14.27 17.34
N ARG A 517 52.75 -13.88 17.01
CA ARG A 517 52.46 -12.72 16.13
C ARG A 517 53.05 -11.43 16.66
N CYS A 518 53.26 -11.30 17.97
CA CYS A 518 53.95 -10.14 18.54
C CYS A 518 55.36 -9.91 17.95
N ALA A 519 56.00 -10.99 17.53
CA ALA A 519 57.26 -10.97 16.79
C ALA A 519 57.07 -11.16 15.28
N THR A 520 56.19 -12.08 14.85
CA THR A 520 56.11 -12.53 13.45
C THR A 520 55.24 -11.66 12.55
N ASP A 521 54.15 -11.11 13.10
CA ASP A 521 53.19 -10.24 12.41
C ASP A 521 52.51 -9.27 13.39
N PRO A 522 53.26 -8.26 13.90
CA PRO A 522 52.73 -7.30 14.87
C PRO A 522 51.62 -6.42 14.28
N ALA A 523 51.51 -6.32 12.95
CA ALA A 523 50.48 -5.52 12.27
C ALA A 523 49.10 -6.20 12.34
N ALA A 524 49.04 -7.53 12.47
CA ALA A 524 47.78 -8.27 12.64
C ALA A 524 47.17 -8.16 14.05
N LEU A 525 47.91 -7.61 15.02
CA LEU A 525 47.44 -7.47 16.40
C LEU A 525 46.74 -6.12 16.63
N ASN A 526 45.65 -6.14 17.39
CA ASN A 526 44.80 -4.98 17.65
C ASN A 526 44.66 -4.62 19.14
N THR A 527 45.47 -5.23 20.01
CA THR A 527 45.47 -4.96 21.45
C THR A 527 46.39 -3.78 21.77
N PHE A 528 45.80 -2.64 22.12
CA PHE A 528 46.54 -1.42 22.45
C PHE A 528 46.30 -1.01 23.91
N GLU A 529 47.37 -0.57 24.56
CA GLU A 529 47.34 0.00 25.91
C GLU A 529 47.59 1.51 25.85
N LYS A 530 46.95 2.29 26.73
CA LYS A 530 47.16 3.74 26.82
C LYS A 530 48.39 4.03 27.68
N CYS A 531 49.43 4.57 27.07
CA CYS A 531 50.73 4.80 27.71
C CYS A 531 51.21 6.25 27.54
N THR A 532 52.20 6.65 28.34
CA THR A 532 52.96 7.89 28.10
C THR A 532 53.97 7.72 26.96
N SER A 533 54.54 6.51 26.81
CA SER A 533 55.49 6.14 25.75
C SER A 533 55.48 4.64 25.53
N CYS A 534 55.68 4.22 24.29
CA CYS A 534 55.74 2.81 23.92
C CYS A 534 57.16 2.28 23.96
N ALA A 535 57.28 0.96 24.11
CA ALA A 535 58.54 0.24 23.97
C ALA A 535 58.34 -1.09 23.21
N SER A 536 59.41 -1.52 22.56
CA SER A 536 59.62 -2.87 22.04
C SER A 536 60.96 -3.37 22.59
N ALA A 537 60.97 -4.52 23.25
CA ALA A 537 62.15 -5.07 23.90
C ALA A 537 62.33 -6.56 23.57
N LEU A 538 63.58 -6.97 23.46
CA LEU A 538 63.99 -8.38 23.47
C LEU A 538 64.26 -8.79 24.91
N ILE A 539 63.60 -9.85 25.36
CA ILE A 539 63.80 -10.42 26.70
C ILE A 539 64.23 -11.87 26.51
N THR A 540 65.39 -12.22 27.07
CA THR A 540 65.91 -13.60 27.02
C THR A 540 65.54 -14.33 28.31
N SER A 541 64.80 -15.42 28.19
CA SER A 541 64.43 -16.29 29.30
C SER A 541 64.63 -17.75 28.89
N ASN A 542 65.29 -18.55 29.74
CA ASN A 542 65.59 -19.97 29.49
C ASN A 542 66.27 -20.25 28.12
N GLY A 543 67.11 -19.33 27.65
CA GLY A 543 67.82 -19.45 26.37
C GLY A 543 66.99 -19.07 25.14
N ASN A 544 65.72 -18.68 25.29
CA ASN A 544 64.88 -18.18 24.20
C ASN A 544 64.73 -16.66 24.30
N THR A 545 64.85 -15.96 23.17
CA THR A 545 64.76 -14.49 23.10
C THR A 545 63.45 -14.07 22.45
N THR A 546 62.53 -13.55 23.27
CA THR A 546 61.18 -13.16 22.88
C THR A 546 61.04 -11.65 22.76
N THR A 547 60.16 -11.19 21.87
CA THR A 547 59.74 -9.80 21.73
C THR A 547 58.60 -9.48 22.68
N HIS A 548 58.77 -8.42 23.47
CA HIS A 548 57.72 -7.80 24.27
C HIS A 548 57.44 -6.40 23.76
N ARG A 549 56.17 -6.04 23.65
CA ARG A 549 55.71 -4.70 23.24
C ARG A 549 54.70 -4.19 24.26
N GLY A 550 54.73 -2.90 24.57
CA GLY A 550 53.75 -2.30 25.48
C GLY A 550 54.17 -0.93 25.99
N CYS A 551 53.62 -0.51 27.12
CA CYS A 551 54.09 0.70 27.80
C CYS A 551 55.52 0.53 28.30
N LEU A 552 56.38 1.54 28.10
CA LEU A 552 57.74 1.54 28.64
C LEU A 552 57.77 1.33 30.17
N ALA A 553 56.80 1.89 30.89
CA ALA A 553 56.68 1.78 32.34
C ALA A 553 56.27 0.38 32.83
N SER A 554 55.73 -0.47 31.95
CA SER A 554 55.30 -1.83 32.27
C SER A 554 56.42 -2.86 32.03
N LEU A 555 57.55 -2.47 31.44
CA LEU A 555 58.72 -3.33 31.26
C LEU A 555 59.52 -3.45 32.58
N PRO A 556 60.24 -4.58 32.80
CA PRO A 556 61.18 -4.71 33.91
C PRO A 556 62.19 -3.55 33.95
N SER A 557 62.53 -3.06 35.14
CA SER A 557 63.30 -1.82 35.30
C SER A 557 64.68 -1.86 34.63
N ASP A 558 65.35 -3.00 34.70
CA ASP A 558 66.64 -3.28 34.06
C ASP A 558 66.54 -3.22 32.53
N VAL A 559 65.46 -3.73 31.95
CA VAL A 559 65.17 -3.64 30.50
C VAL A 559 64.77 -2.22 30.11
N SER A 560 63.84 -1.59 30.84
CA SER A 560 63.34 -0.24 30.54
C SER A 560 64.46 0.82 30.54
N SER A 561 65.47 0.63 31.41
CA SER A 561 66.63 1.54 31.52
C SER A 561 67.55 1.51 30.31
N GLN A 562 67.49 0.43 29.51
CA GLN A 562 68.30 0.23 28.31
C GLN A 562 67.58 0.70 27.03
N CYS A 563 66.29 1.04 27.12
CA CYS A 563 65.49 1.43 25.96
C CYS A 563 65.88 2.80 25.43
N SER A 564 66.38 2.83 24.18
CA SER A 564 66.78 4.05 23.49
C SER A 564 65.77 4.46 22.43
N ALA A 565 65.70 5.76 22.11
CA ALA A 565 64.93 6.25 20.98
C ALA A 565 65.69 6.09 19.64
N THR A 566 67.01 5.90 19.70
CA THR A 566 67.92 5.96 18.53
C THR A 566 68.75 4.71 18.32
N SER A 567 68.80 3.79 19.29
CA SER A 567 69.54 2.53 19.20
C SER A 567 68.57 1.36 19.08
N PHE A 568 68.78 0.50 18.08
CA PHE A 568 67.91 -0.62 17.71
C PHE A 568 68.41 -1.98 18.24
N GLY A 569 69.16 -1.97 19.35
CA GLY A 569 69.72 -3.18 19.96
C GLY A 569 68.67 -4.04 20.68
N SER A 570 68.75 -4.15 22.00
CA SER A 570 67.86 -4.99 22.81
C SER A 570 66.53 -4.32 23.18
N CYS A 571 66.42 -3.00 23.18
CA CYS A 571 65.17 -2.30 23.43
C CYS A 571 65.09 -0.94 22.73
N GLN A 572 63.92 -0.65 22.15
CA GLN A 572 63.60 0.63 21.53
C GLN A 572 62.37 1.26 22.22
N ARG A 573 62.45 2.55 22.52
CA ARG A 573 61.30 3.36 22.97
C ARG A 573 60.87 4.37 21.91
N CYS A 574 59.58 4.69 21.88
CA CYS A 574 59.03 5.70 20.98
C CYS A 574 57.82 6.40 21.62
N SER A 575 57.50 7.62 21.15
CA SER A 575 56.51 8.51 21.78
C SER A 575 55.42 9.00 20.82
N THR A 576 55.30 8.41 19.63
CA THR A 576 54.20 8.68 18.70
C THR A 576 53.12 7.61 18.83
N ASN A 577 51.88 7.92 18.41
CA ASN A 577 50.76 6.98 18.52
C ASN A 577 51.04 5.70 17.72
N ARG A 578 50.84 4.53 18.33
CA ARG A 578 51.07 3.20 17.71
C ARG A 578 52.45 3.03 17.09
N CYS A 579 53.47 3.66 17.65
CA CYS A 579 54.81 3.69 17.07
C CYS A 579 55.58 2.35 17.17
N ASN A 580 55.14 1.44 18.05
CA ASN A 580 55.80 0.16 18.30
C ASN A 580 55.16 -1.00 17.51
N VAL A 581 54.57 -0.74 16.34
CA VAL A 581 53.95 -1.76 15.47
C VAL A 581 54.89 -2.30 14.38
N ALA A 582 56.04 -1.65 14.16
CA ALA A 582 57.02 -2.10 13.17
C ALA A 582 57.78 -3.36 13.61
N ASN A 583 58.41 -4.05 12.66
CA ASN A 583 59.32 -5.16 12.93
C ASN A 583 60.41 -4.76 13.95
N PHE A 584 60.70 -5.64 14.90
CA PHE A 584 61.69 -5.38 15.94
C PHE A 584 62.46 -6.67 16.32
N PRO A 585 63.80 -6.62 16.37
CA PRO A 585 64.64 -5.53 15.86
C PRO A 585 64.56 -5.42 14.32
N PRO A 586 64.97 -4.30 13.71
CA PRO A 586 64.80 -4.05 12.27
C PRO A 586 65.49 -5.07 11.35
N ASP A 587 66.53 -5.74 11.85
CA ASP A 587 67.33 -6.75 11.16
C ASP A 587 66.77 -8.18 11.29
N ARG A 588 65.62 -8.37 11.97
CA ARG A 588 64.99 -9.69 12.10
C ARG A 588 64.69 -10.28 10.72
N LEU A 589 65.18 -11.50 10.49
CA LEU A 589 65.01 -12.21 9.22
C LEU A 589 63.54 -12.59 8.98
N GLN A 590 63.10 -12.47 7.72
CA GLN A 590 61.79 -12.91 7.27
C GLN A 590 61.95 -14.16 6.40
N CYS A 591 61.23 -15.24 6.70
CA CYS A 591 61.30 -16.51 5.98
C CYS A 591 59.91 -16.99 5.63
N TYR A 592 59.78 -17.79 4.58
CA TYR A 592 58.56 -18.57 4.40
C TYR A 592 58.48 -19.61 5.51
N ARG A 593 57.31 -19.72 6.14
CA ARG A 593 57.05 -20.66 7.23
C ARG A 593 55.73 -21.37 6.96
N CYS A 594 55.64 -22.66 7.27
CA CYS A 594 54.35 -23.36 7.28
C CYS A 594 53.86 -23.57 8.71
N ALA A 595 52.57 -23.30 8.95
CA ALA A 595 51.97 -23.43 10.28
C ALA A 595 52.02 -24.88 10.79
N ASP A 596 51.84 -25.87 9.90
CA ASP A 596 51.84 -27.30 10.20
C ASP A 596 52.73 -28.07 9.20
N PRO A 597 53.84 -28.69 9.65
CA PRO A 597 54.57 -29.69 8.86
C PRO A 597 53.80 -31.03 8.80
N PRO A 598 53.84 -31.78 7.68
CA PRO A 598 54.51 -31.45 6.44
C PRO A 598 53.80 -30.31 5.69
N CYS A 599 54.55 -29.40 5.04
CA CYS A 599 53.99 -28.29 4.25
C CYS A 599 53.31 -28.80 2.94
N VAL A 600 52.23 -29.56 3.09
CA VAL A 600 51.44 -30.19 2.01
C VAL A 600 50.43 -29.24 1.38
N SER A 601 50.28 -28.03 1.95
CA SER A 601 49.38 -26.98 1.49
C SER A 601 50.06 -25.60 1.49
N HIS A 602 50.00 -24.90 0.36
CA HIS A 602 50.40 -23.49 0.28
C HIS A 602 49.50 -22.57 1.13
N GLN A 603 48.28 -23.00 1.49
CA GLN A 603 47.37 -22.19 2.31
C GLN A 603 47.87 -21.93 3.72
N ASN A 604 48.85 -22.70 4.22
CA ASN A 604 49.47 -22.48 5.53
C ASN A 604 50.90 -21.95 5.43
N VAL A 605 51.38 -21.59 4.23
CA VAL A 605 52.69 -20.98 4.03
C VAL A 605 52.57 -19.46 4.05
N ARG A 606 53.31 -18.80 4.91
CA ARG A 606 53.32 -17.33 5.03
C ARG A 606 54.76 -16.82 5.09
N LEU A 607 54.99 -15.65 4.50
CA LEU A 607 56.26 -14.95 4.64
C LEU A 607 56.23 -14.15 5.94
N GLU A 608 56.83 -14.68 6.99
CA GLU A 608 56.75 -14.14 8.36
C GLU A 608 58.13 -13.85 8.91
N TYR A 609 58.22 -12.90 9.84
CA TYR A 609 59.45 -12.73 10.60
C TYR A 609 59.70 -13.94 11.51
N CYS A 610 60.97 -14.30 11.72
CA CYS A 610 61.31 -15.43 12.59
C CYS A 610 60.78 -15.19 14.02
N PRO A 611 60.06 -16.15 14.64
CA PRO A 611 59.52 -15.98 16.00
C PRO A 611 60.59 -15.70 17.04
N VAL A 612 61.67 -16.50 16.99
CA VAL A 612 62.84 -16.36 17.85
C VAL A 612 63.82 -15.43 17.16
N TYR A 613 64.30 -14.41 17.87
CA TYR A 613 65.36 -13.56 17.33
C TYR A 613 66.73 -14.18 17.58
N GLN A 614 67.46 -14.40 16.49
CA GLN A 614 68.88 -14.76 16.52
C GLN A 614 69.62 -13.90 15.49
N ALA A 615 70.68 -13.22 15.92
CA ALA A 615 71.51 -12.46 15.00
C ALA A 615 72.16 -13.41 13.97
N GLY A 616 72.01 -13.10 12.68
CA GLY A 616 72.54 -13.93 11.60
C GLY A 616 71.79 -15.26 11.38
N ASP A 617 70.47 -15.29 11.66
CA ASP A 617 69.62 -16.46 11.41
C ASP A 617 69.61 -16.89 9.92
N SER A 618 69.00 -18.04 9.61
CA SER A 618 68.88 -18.54 8.24
C SER A 618 67.49 -19.14 8.02
N CYS A 619 66.92 -18.89 6.84
CA CYS A 619 65.72 -19.58 6.40
C CYS A 619 66.04 -21.04 6.05
N LEU A 620 65.09 -21.92 6.32
CA LEU A 620 65.20 -23.37 6.15
C LEU A 620 64.16 -23.86 5.15
N LEU A 621 64.57 -24.77 4.28
CA LEU A 621 63.71 -25.60 3.45
C LEU A 621 64.08 -27.07 3.67
N GLU A 622 63.14 -27.89 4.13
CA GLU A 622 63.32 -29.33 4.37
C GLU A 622 62.49 -30.13 3.36
N SER A 623 63.09 -31.14 2.75
CA SER A 623 62.44 -32.05 1.81
C SER A 623 62.61 -33.53 2.20
N ASP A 624 61.68 -34.37 1.75
CA ASP A 624 61.81 -35.82 1.85
C ASP A 624 62.71 -36.38 0.73
N THR A 625 62.90 -37.70 0.72
CA THR A 625 63.72 -38.38 -0.30
C THR A 625 63.08 -38.40 -1.69
N SER A 626 61.78 -38.09 -1.82
CA SER A 626 61.05 -38.01 -3.10
C SER A 626 61.01 -36.60 -3.68
N GLY A 627 61.56 -35.60 -2.96
CA GLY A 627 61.53 -34.19 -3.33
C GLY A 627 60.26 -33.46 -2.85
N GLN A 628 59.44 -34.10 -2.03
CA GLN A 628 58.28 -33.47 -1.40
C GLN A 628 58.74 -32.46 -0.33
N LEU A 629 58.16 -31.26 -0.37
CA LEU A 629 58.38 -30.22 0.63
C LEU A 629 57.78 -30.65 1.98
N LEU A 630 58.62 -30.74 3.01
CA LEU A 630 58.22 -31.12 4.36
C LEU A 630 58.15 -29.93 5.30
N ARG A 631 59.10 -29.00 5.23
CA ARG A 631 59.10 -27.86 6.16
C ARG A 631 59.70 -26.60 5.54
N LEU A 632 59.10 -25.47 5.89
CA LEU A 632 59.63 -24.14 5.69
C LEU A 632 59.65 -23.48 7.06
N ASP A 633 60.80 -22.98 7.51
CA ASP A 633 60.92 -22.35 8.82
C ASP A 633 62.17 -21.46 8.93
N CYS A 634 62.40 -20.84 10.08
CA CYS A 634 63.67 -20.25 10.46
C CYS A 634 64.54 -21.25 11.23
N ARG A 635 65.86 -21.24 11.05
CA ARG A 635 66.79 -22.12 11.77
C ARG A 635 66.68 -21.94 13.28
N SER A 636 66.53 -20.69 13.76
CA SER A 636 66.34 -20.36 15.18
C SER A 636 65.08 -20.97 15.81
N SER A 637 64.11 -21.40 15.00
CA SER A 637 62.86 -22.01 15.49
C SER A 637 62.99 -23.52 15.71
N LEU A 638 64.12 -24.12 15.37
CA LEU A 638 64.38 -25.55 15.56
C LEU A 638 65.11 -25.84 16.86
N THR A 639 64.76 -26.96 17.47
CA THR A 639 65.58 -27.61 18.50
C THR A 639 66.88 -28.17 17.91
N GLN A 640 67.88 -28.36 18.77
CA GLN A 640 69.15 -28.97 18.37
C GLN A 640 68.97 -30.39 17.78
N SER A 641 67.98 -31.14 18.26
CA SER A 641 67.61 -32.46 17.72
C SER A 641 67.05 -32.39 16.31
N GLU A 642 66.15 -31.46 16.02
CA GLU A 642 65.55 -31.28 14.68
C GLU A 642 66.61 -30.82 13.67
N LEU A 643 67.49 -29.90 14.10
CA LEU A 643 68.59 -29.43 13.27
C LEU A 643 69.62 -30.54 12.98
N SER A 644 69.79 -31.50 13.87
CA SER A 644 70.68 -32.65 13.65
C SER A 644 70.05 -33.68 12.70
N ALA A 645 68.72 -33.78 12.66
CA ALA A 645 67.97 -34.65 11.73
C ALA A 645 67.99 -34.14 10.27
N CYS A 646 68.39 -32.89 10.04
CA CYS A 646 68.45 -32.22 8.73
C CYS A 646 69.58 -32.69 7.78
N SER A 647 70.44 -33.64 8.17
CA SER A 647 71.64 -34.02 7.40
C SER A 647 71.31 -34.47 5.97
N GLY A 648 71.61 -33.61 4.98
CA GLY A 648 71.35 -33.83 3.55
C GLY A 648 69.92 -33.54 3.05
N ARG A 649 68.99 -33.19 3.94
CA ARG A 649 67.55 -32.96 3.62
C ARG A 649 67.12 -31.50 3.71
N CYS A 650 67.94 -30.67 4.36
CA CYS A 650 67.65 -29.27 4.61
C CYS A 650 68.59 -28.36 3.83
N GLN A 651 68.01 -27.36 3.18
CA GLN A 651 68.73 -26.25 2.58
C GLN A 651 68.54 -25.01 3.43
N MET A 652 69.61 -24.23 3.57
CA MET A 652 69.60 -23.00 4.36
C MET A 652 70.14 -21.83 3.55
N CYS A 653 69.57 -20.67 3.79
CA CYS A 653 69.95 -19.43 3.12
C CYS A 653 69.69 -18.23 4.05
N SER A 654 70.41 -17.13 3.84
CA SER A 654 70.50 -16.04 4.83
C SER A 654 69.82 -14.74 4.39
N THR A 655 69.12 -14.72 3.24
CA THR A 655 68.40 -13.54 2.75
C THR A 655 66.89 -13.68 2.98
N ALA A 656 66.18 -12.57 3.14
CA ALA A 656 64.74 -12.61 3.38
C ALA A 656 64.00 -13.37 2.27
N GLY A 657 63.09 -14.27 2.66
CA GLY A 657 62.24 -15.05 1.75
C GLY A 657 62.99 -16.04 0.84
N CYS A 658 64.27 -16.34 1.11
CA CYS A 658 65.09 -17.15 0.22
C CYS A 658 64.68 -18.63 0.13
N ASN A 659 63.86 -19.11 1.07
CA ASN A 659 63.26 -20.44 1.05
C ASN A 659 61.90 -20.46 0.33
N ASP A 660 61.75 -19.68 -0.75
CA ASP A 660 60.51 -19.55 -1.50
C ASP A 660 60.06 -20.91 -2.10
N PRO A 661 58.88 -21.43 -1.73
CA PRO A 661 58.38 -22.70 -2.28
C PRO A 661 58.16 -22.65 -3.80
N MET A 662 57.91 -21.47 -4.39
CA MET A 662 57.71 -21.31 -5.84
C MET A 662 59.00 -21.52 -6.63
N ALA A 663 60.17 -21.30 -6.02
CA ALA A 663 61.46 -21.55 -6.63
C ALA A 663 61.82 -23.05 -6.67
N TYR A 664 61.08 -23.91 -5.95
CA TYR A 664 61.41 -25.31 -5.72
C TYR A 664 60.64 -26.33 -6.60
N GLY A 665 59.92 -25.86 -7.62
CA GLY A 665 59.20 -26.70 -8.60
C GLY A 665 57.86 -26.05 -9.01
N THR A 666 57.42 -26.22 -10.25
CA THR A 666 56.20 -25.59 -10.78
C THR A 666 54.92 -26.15 -10.14
N SER A 667 54.62 -25.68 -8.93
CA SER A 667 53.37 -25.92 -8.22
C SER A 667 52.21 -25.47 -9.11
N GLY A 668 51.19 -26.32 -9.26
CA GLY A 668 49.99 -25.96 -10.00
C GLY A 668 49.34 -24.69 -9.41
N SER A 669 48.95 -23.72 -10.23
CA SER A 669 48.21 -22.53 -9.80
C SER A 669 46.88 -22.39 -10.56
N CYS A 670 45.87 -21.86 -9.87
CA CYS A 670 44.55 -21.59 -10.44
C CYS A 670 44.02 -20.26 -9.92
N VAL A 671 43.06 -19.63 -10.63
CA VAL A 671 42.27 -18.56 -10.02
C VAL A 671 41.37 -19.16 -8.95
N GLN A 672 41.43 -18.64 -7.72
CA GLN A 672 40.65 -19.12 -6.59
C GLN A 672 39.79 -17.97 -6.04
N CYS A 673 38.46 -18.09 -6.14
CA CYS A 673 37.55 -17.00 -5.73
C CYS A 673 36.10 -17.48 -5.61
N ARG A 674 35.26 -16.67 -4.95
CA ARG A 674 33.79 -16.80 -4.94
C ARG A 674 33.15 -15.47 -5.33
N SER A 675 32.12 -15.51 -6.18
CA SER A 675 31.45 -14.29 -6.68
C SER A 675 30.66 -13.52 -5.64
N SER A 676 30.28 -14.17 -4.53
CA SER A 676 29.65 -13.52 -3.37
C SER A 676 30.60 -12.64 -2.57
N LEU A 677 31.91 -12.90 -2.67
CA LEU A 677 32.96 -12.16 -1.95
C LEU A 677 33.70 -11.20 -2.88
N ASN A 678 33.86 -11.56 -4.16
CA ASN A 678 34.50 -10.74 -5.17
C ASN A 678 33.75 -10.85 -6.49
N SER A 679 33.10 -9.76 -6.92
CA SER A 679 32.31 -9.71 -8.15
C SER A 679 33.13 -10.00 -9.43
N LEU A 680 34.44 -9.73 -9.42
CA LEU A 680 35.35 -10.06 -10.52
C LEU A 680 35.44 -11.57 -10.75
N CYS A 681 35.18 -12.39 -9.73
CA CYS A 681 35.22 -13.85 -9.87
C CYS A 681 34.25 -14.38 -10.94
N ARG A 682 33.09 -13.72 -11.11
CA ARG A 682 32.10 -14.03 -12.15
C ARG A 682 32.32 -13.18 -13.39
N ASN A 683 32.54 -11.88 -13.21
CA ASN A 683 32.45 -10.89 -14.29
C ASN A 683 33.75 -10.73 -15.09
N ASP A 684 34.91 -10.87 -14.46
CA ASP A 684 36.22 -10.70 -15.12
C ASP A 684 37.33 -11.43 -14.35
N ALA A 685 37.30 -12.76 -14.41
CA ALA A 685 38.21 -13.61 -13.64
C ALA A 685 39.68 -13.47 -14.05
N LEU A 686 39.97 -12.88 -15.22
CA LEU A 686 41.34 -12.56 -15.65
C LEU A 686 42.00 -11.50 -14.77
N GLN A 687 41.22 -10.66 -14.08
CA GLN A 687 41.70 -9.65 -13.15
C GLN A 687 41.95 -10.19 -11.73
N VAL A 688 41.60 -11.45 -11.48
CA VAL A 688 41.85 -12.10 -10.18
C VAL A 688 43.20 -12.79 -10.24
N ALA A 689 44.11 -12.37 -9.36
CA ALA A 689 45.44 -12.98 -9.28
C ALA A 689 45.32 -14.48 -8.96
N PRO A 690 45.99 -15.37 -9.71
CA PRO A 690 45.99 -16.80 -9.45
C PRO A 690 46.80 -17.15 -8.22
N GLU A 691 46.36 -18.17 -7.50
CA GLU A 691 47.01 -18.66 -6.28
C GLU A 691 47.51 -20.10 -6.45
N PRO A 692 48.65 -20.47 -5.84
CA PRO A 692 49.11 -21.85 -5.80
C PRO A 692 48.08 -22.79 -5.18
N CYS A 693 47.93 -23.99 -5.75
CA CYS A 693 47.05 -25.01 -5.22
C CYS A 693 47.58 -25.61 -3.92
N THR A 694 46.69 -26.16 -3.10
CA THR A 694 47.09 -26.89 -1.88
C THR A 694 48.05 -28.01 -2.24
N ASN A 695 47.69 -28.86 -3.21
CA ASN A 695 48.60 -29.90 -3.70
C ASN A 695 49.49 -29.37 -4.84
N PRO A 696 50.83 -29.34 -4.68
CA PRO A 696 51.74 -28.86 -5.73
C PRO A 696 51.74 -29.75 -6.98
N ALA A 697 51.25 -30.99 -6.91
CA ALA A 697 51.07 -31.86 -8.06
C ALA A 697 49.81 -31.55 -8.91
N ASN A 698 48.93 -30.64 -8.44
CA ASN A 698 47.68 -30.30 -9.12
C ASN A 698 47.93 -29.88 -10.58
N SER A 699 47.18 -30.45 -11.51
CA SER A 699 47.28 -30.16 -12.94
C SER A 699 45.98 -29.69 -13.56
N GLN A 700 44.95 -29.44 -12.75
CA GLN A 700 43.60 -29.11 -13.20
C GLN A 700 42.97 -28.02 -12.33
N CYS A 701 42.27 -27.09 -12.97
CA CYS A 701 41.50 -26.04 -12.31
C CYS A 701 40.01 -26.23 -12.60
N TYR A 702 39.14 -25.76 -11.69
CA TYR A 702 37.69 -25.79 -11.88
C TYR A 702 37.06 -24.39 -11.85
N SER A 703 35.88 -24.26 -12.45
CA SER A 703 34.89 -23.19 -12.28
C SER A 703 33.52 -23.84 -12.09
N ARG A 704 32.84 -23.64 -10.97
CA ARG A 704 31.56 -24.27 -10.65
C ARG A 704 30.53 -23.29 -10.15
N LEU A 705 29.27 -23.69 -10.19
CA LEU A 705 28.14 -22.93 -9.65
C LEU A 705 27.58 -23.68 -8.45
N VAL A 706 27.51 -23.00 -7.30
CA VAL A 706 26.88 -23.49 -6.07
C VAL A 706 25.90 -22.44 -5.60
N ASP A 707 24.61 -22.79 -5.54
CA ASP A 707 23.52 -21.89 -5.09
C ASP A 707 23.52 -20.51 -5.80
N GLY A 708 23.77 -20.49 -7.11
CA GLY A 708 23.83 -19.25 -7.90
C GLY A 708 25.15 -18.45 -7.78
N VAL A 709 26.11 -18.92 -6.96
CA VAL A 709 27.43 -18.31 -6.78
C VAL A 709 28.47 -19.01 -7.64
N THR A 710 29.25 -18.25 -8.41
CA THR A 710 30.39 -18.78 -9.16
C THR A 710 31.58 -18.98 -8.21
N GLU A 711 32.12 -20.20 -8.18
CA GLU A 711 33.32 -20.57 -7.44
C GLU A 711 34.40 -21.06 -8.39
N ARG A 712 35.65 -20.68 -8.15
CA ARG A 712 36.82 -21.12 -8.93
C ARG A 712 37.88 -21.65 -7.98
N GLY A 713 38.62 -22.68 -8.39
CA GLY A 713 39.65 -23.28 -7.54
C GLY A 713 40.43 -24.41 -8.19
N CYS A 714 41.25 -25.09 -7.38
CA CYS A 714 42.08 -26.22 -7.80
C CYS A 714 41.31 -27.55 -7.66
N MET A 715 41.45 -28.45 -8.64
CA MET A 715 40.73 -29.74 -8.63
C MET A 715 41.19 -30.67 -7.48
N SER A 716 42.46 -30.55 -7.07
CA SER A 716 43.01 -31.25 -5.91
C SER A 716 42.35 -30.87 -4.60
N ASP A 717 41.72 -29.70 -4.53
CA ASP A 717 41.26 -29.09 -3.28
C ASP A 717 39.77 -29.38 -3.04
N LEU A 718 39.08 -29.95 -4.04
CA LEU A 718 37.71 -30.46 -3.91
C LEU A 718 37.67 -31.76 -3.10
N THR A 719 36.59 -31.99 -2.35
CA THR A 719 36.31 -33.30 -1.75
C THR A 719 36.08 -34.37 -2.83
N ALA A 720 36.15 -35.65 -2.47
CA ALA A 720 35.94 -36.75 -3.42
C ALA A 720 34.59 -36.65 -4.16
N THR A 721 33.53 -36.28 -3.46
CA THR A 721 32.18 -36.11 -4.00
C THR A 721 32.10 -34.93 -4.98
N GLU A 722 32.63 -33.77 -4.58
CA GLU A 722 32.62 -32.57 -5.43
C GLU A 722 33.51 -32.73 -6.66
N ARG A 723 34.65 -33.38 -6.50
CA ARG A 723 35.55 -33.72 -7.61
C ARG A 723 34.84 -34.63 -8.62
N SER A 724 34.10 -35.63 -8.15
CA SER A 724 33.28 -36.51 -9.00
C SER A 724 32.18 -35.74 -9.75
N ALA A 725 31.47 -34.83 -9.09
CA ALA A 725 30.47 -33.97 -9.73
C ALA A 725 31.09 -33.07 -10.81
N CYS A 726 32.24 -32.46 -10.52
CA CYS A 726 32.99 -31.65 -11.47
C CYS A 726 33.51 -32.44 -12.68
N THR A 727 33.98 -33.67 -12.47
CA THR A 727 34.37 -34.56 -13.58
C THR A 727 33.19 -34.95 -14.46
N ARG A 728 31.98 -35.04 -13.89
CA ARG A 728 30.73 -35.30 -14.65
C ARG A 728 30.13 -34.05 -15.31
N GLY A 729 30.73 -32.88 -15.11
CA GLY A 729 30.26 -31.61 -15.68
C GLY A 729 29.00 -31.05 -15.01
N GLU A 730 28.64 -31.52 -13.81
CA GLU A 730 27.46 -31.05 -13.08
C GLU A 730 27.72 -29.65 -12.52
N ASN A 731 27.19 -28.62 -13.21
CA ASN A 731 27.39 -27.21 -12.86
C ASN A 731 28.87 -26.85 -12.64
N CYS A 732 29.78 -27.48 -13.39
CA CYS A 732 31.21 -27.30 -13.23
C CYS A 732 31.96 -27.49 -14.55
N LEU A 733 32.97 -26.65 -14.79
CA LEU A 733 33.94 -26.77 -15.87
C LEU A 733 35.32 -27.03 -15.29
N VAL A 734 36.00 -28.03 -15.84
CA VAL A 734 37.37 -28.37 -15.49
C VAL A 734 38.25 -28.12 -16.71
N CYS A 735 39.43 -27.55 -16.48
CA CYS A 735 40.43 -27.32 -17.50
C CYS A 735 41.80 -27.81 -17.04
N ASN A 736 42.61 -28.26 -17.99
CA ASN A 736 43.90 -28.89 -17.71
C ASN A 736 45.03 -27.90 -17.98
N SER A 737 45.57 -27.31 -16.92
CA SER A 737 46.82 -26.57 -16.96
C SER A 737 47.42 -26.47 -15.57
N ARG A 738 48.75 -26.54 -15.49
CA ARG A 738 49.48 -26.30 -14.25
C ARG A 738 49.72 -24.81 -13.97
N THR A 739 49.89 -23.99 -15.00
CA THR A 739 50.34 -22.59 -14.81
C THR A 739 49.58 -21.56 -15.65
N SER A 740 48.74 -22.01 -16.59
CA SER A 740 48.02 -21.10 -17.49
C SER A 740 46.72 -20.55 -16.89
N ASN A 741 46.39 -20.88 -15.63
CA ASN A 741 45.20 -20.40 -14.92
C ASN A 741 43.94 -20.46 -15.80
N CYS A 742 43.72 -21.63 -16.38
CA CYS A 742 42.76 -21.84 -17.47
C CYS A 742 41.30 -21.66 -17.03
N ASN A 743 41.04 -21.61 -15.73
CA ASN A 743 39.72 -21.40 -15.16
C ASN A 743 39.34 -19.91 -15.10
N THR A 744 39.73 -19.13 -16.09
CA THR A 744 39.45 -17.69 -16.24
C THR A 744 38.36 -17.40 -17.28
N VAL A 745 37.95 -18.42 -18.05
CA VAL A 745 36.84 -18.32 -19.01
C VAL A 745 35.55 -17.92 -18.27
N GLN A 746 34.74 -17.07 -18.91
CA GLN A 746 33.45 -16.63 -18.38
C GLN A 746 32.62 -17.85 -17.93
N TYR A 747 32.25 -17.85 -16.66
CA TYR A 747 31.46 -18.92 -16.05
C TYR A 747 30.40 -18.33 -15.13
N PRO A 748 29.12 -18.71 -15.27
CA PRO A 748 28.59 -19.73 -16.17
C PRO A 748 28.76 -19.42 -17.67
N VAL A 749 28.89 -20.46 -18.49
CA VAL A 749 29.00 -20.29 -19.95
C VAL A 749 27.64 -19.92 -20.50
N ALA A 750 27.60 -18.82 -21.24
CA ALA A 750 26.42 -18.34 -21.95
C ALA A 750 25.15 -18.18 -21.07
N PRO A 751 25.14 -17.38 -19.98
CA PRO A 751 23.96 -17.15 -19.16
C PRO A 751 22.76 -16.74 -20.02
N LEU A 752 21.58 -17.30 -19.72
CA LEU A 752 20.35 -16.98 -20.40
C LEU A 752 19.95 -15.53 -20.08
N THR A 753 19.69 -14.76 -21.12
CA THR A 753 19.18 -13.39 -21.03
C THR A 753 17.76 -13.38 -21.57
N CYS A 754 16.84 -12.73 -20.87
CA CYS A 754 15.44 -12.62 -21.28
C CYS A 754 14.96 -11.19 -21.08
N PHE A 755 14.09 -10.70 -21.96
CA PHE A 755 13.33 -9.49 -21.68
C PHE A 755 12.43 -9.75 -20.48
N GLN A 756 12.40 -8.82 -19.54
CA GLN A 756 11.70 -8.95 -18.26
C GLN A 756 10.88 -7.68 -18.06
N CYS A 757 9.56 -7.82 -18.07
CA CYS A 757 8.63 -6.71 -17.92
C CYS A 757 7.23 -7.24 -17.61
N ASP A 758 6.38 -6.41 -17.05
CA ASP A 758 4.96 -6.67 -16.83
C ASP A 758 4.18 -5.47 -17.38
N SER A 759 3.31 -5.68 -18.37
CA SER A 759 2.58 -4.57 -19.00
C SER A 759 1.68 -3.80 -18.04
N ARG A 760 1.37 -4.38 -16.87
CA ARG A 760 0.61 -3.71 -15.79
C ARG A 760 1.45 -2.65 -15.08
N THR A 761 2.77 -2.78 -15.09
CA THR A 761 3.71 -1.83 -14.47
C THR A 761 4.53 -1.05 -15.49
N ASP A 762 4.93 -1.68 -16.60
CA ASP A 762 5.83 -1.15 -17.64
C ASP A 762 5.06 -0.63 -18.88
N GLY A 763 3.72 -0.70 -18.84
CA GLY A 763 2.82 -0.21 -19.89
C GLY A 763 2.87 -0.99 -21.20
N GLU A 764 2.30 -0.41 -22.26
CA GLU A 764 2.17 -1.05 -23.58
C GLU A 764 3.52 -1.41 -24.22
N SER A 765 4.61 -0.80 -23.76
CA SER A 765 5.96 -1.11 -24.23
C SER A 765 6.35 -2.59 -24.01
N CYS A 766 5.83 -3.21 -22.95
CA CYS A 766 6.02 -4.65 -22.68
C CYS A 766 5.20 -5.54 -23.62
N GLN A 767 4.08 -5.01 -24.13
CA GLN A 767 3.20 -5.68 -25.08
C GLN A 767 3.71 -5.59 -26.52
N ALA A 768 4.45 -4.52 -26.84
CA ALA A 768 5.12 -4.36 -28.11
C ALA A 768 6.24 -5.40 -28.32
N ALA A 769 6.72 -5.50 -29.57
CA ALA A 769 7.89 -6.31 -29.86
C ALA A 769 9.13 -5.72 -29.17
N GLN A 770 9.86 -6.55 -28.43
CA GLN A 770 11.01 -6.09 -27.66
C GLN A 770 12.22 -5.88 -28.57
N THR A 771 12.88 -4.74 -28.42
CA THR A 771 14.09 -4.37 -29.14
C THR A 771 15.18 -3.99 -28.13
N GLY A 772 16.45 -4.28 -28.42
CA GLY A 772 17.58 -4.00 -27.53
C GLY A 772 18.23 -5.26 -26.93
N THR A 773 19.07 -5.05 -25.92
CA THR A 773 19.82 -6.14 -25.28
C THR A 773 19.08 -6.60 -24.02
N PRO A 774 18.56 -7.83 -23.97
CA PRO A 774 17.87 -8.35 -22.79
C PRO A 774 18.83 -8.53 -21.61
N PRO A 775 18.39 -8.22 -20.37
CA PRO A 775 19.19 -8.46 -19.17
C PRO A 775 19.35 -9.97 -18.88
N GLU A 776 20.40 -10.33 -18.14
CA GLU A 776 20.53 -11.69 -17.57
C GLU A 776 19.36 -11.98 -16.63
N CYS A 777 19.00 -13.26 -16.50
CA CYS A 777 18.02 -13.67 -15.50
C CYS A 777 18.50 -13.29 -14.08
N PRO A 778 17.61 -12.81 -13.18
CA PRO A 778 17.99 -12.32 -11.86
C PRO A 778 18.71 -13.36 -10.99
N THR A 779 18.44 -14.64 -11.24
CA THR A 779 19.14 -15.77 -10.65
C THR A 779 19.60 -16.69 -11.76
N TYR A 780 20.89 -17.03 -11.80
CA TYR A 780 21.40 -17.98 -12.79
C TYR A 780 21.07 -19.41 -12.37
N ASP A 781 20.27 -20.09 -13.19
CA ASP A 781 19.93 -21.50 -13.10
C ASP A 781 19.92 -22.10 -14.52
N THR A 782 20.49 -23.28 -14.69
CA THR A 782 20.49 -24.02 -15.97
C THR A 782 19.10 -24.41 -16.47
N ALA A 783 18.11 -24.46 -15.57
CA ALA A 783 16.71 -24.75 -15.87
C ALA A 783 15.91 -23.50 -16.27
N ASN A 784 16.51 -22.30 -16.21
CA ASN A 784 15.84 -21.06 -16.61
C ASN A 784 15.36 -21.12 -18.06
N LYS A 785 14.16 -20.58 -18.28
CA LYS A 785 13.54 -20.40 -19.60
C LYS A 785 13.00 -18.97 -19.68
N CYS A 786 12.99 -18.39 -20.88
CA CYS A 786 12.32 -17.13 -21.11
C CYS A 786 10.84 -17.38 -21.39
N TYR A 787 9.97 -16.64 -20.70
CA TYR A 787 8.52 -16.69 -20.85
C TYR A 787 8.00 -15.38 -21.46
N THR A 788 6.96 -15.49 -22.29
CA THR A 788 6.01 -14.41 -22.61
C THR A 788 4.62 -14.95 -22.32
N ILE A 789 3.98 -14.39 -21.32
CA ILE A 789 2.69 -14.83 -20.77
C ILE A 789 1.70 -13.72 -21.06
N VAL A 790 0.71 -13.98 -21.91
CA VAL A 790 -0.39 -13.06 -22.22
C VAL A 790 -1.64 -13.57 -21.51
N GLN A 791 -2.22 -12.76 -20.65
CA GLN A 791 -3.43 -13.08 -19.90
C GLN A 791 -4.68 -12.80 -20.76
N SER A 792 -5.85 -13.28 -20.33
CA SER A 792 -7.11 -13.11 -21.06
C SER A 792 -7.55 -11.66 -21.24
N ASN A 793 -7.07 -10.75 -20.40
CA ASN A 793 -7.29 -9.31 -20.50
C ASN A 793 -6.23 -8.59 -21.38
N GLY A 794 -5.30 -9.31 -22.00
CA GLY A 794 -4.21 -8.76 -22.82
C GLY A 794 -2.94 -8.41 -22.05
N ASP A 795 -2.94 -8.48 -20.71
CA ASP A 795 -1.75 -8.20 -19.91
C ASP A 795 -0.63 -9.17 -20.25
N THR A 796 0.57 -8.63 -20.47
CA THR A 796 1.74 -9.38 -20.91
C THR A 796 2.82 -9.32 -19.87
N VAL A 797 3.25 -10.48 -19.40
CA VAL A 797 4.40 -10.66 -18.52
C VAL A 797 5.50 -11.38 -19.28
N ARG A 798 6.67 -10.76 -19.37
CA ARG A 798 7.91 -11.39 -19.82
C ARG A 798 8.78 -11.63 -18.60
N LYS A 799 9.29 -12.86 -18.43
CA LYS A 799 10.13 -13.20 -17.29
C LYS A 799 11.06 -14.37 -17.55
N CYS A 800 12.06 -14.52 -16.68
CA CYS A 800 12.79 -15.76 -16.52
C CYS A 800 12.10 -16.63 -15.45
N SER A 801 12.02 -17.94 -15.66
CA SER A 801 11.62 -18.88 -14.61
C SER A 801 12.22 -20.27 -14.84
N THR A 802 12.49 -20.99 -13.75
CA THR A 802 12.88 -22.41 -13.75
C THR A 802 11.68 -23.35 -13.73
N GLN A 803 10.48 -22.82 -13.45
CA GLN A 803 9.27 -23.62 -13.32
C GLN A 803 8.84 -24.23 -14.67
N ALA A 804 8.01 -25.26 -14.60
CA ALA A 804 7.44 -25.92 -15.77
C ALA A 804 6.46 -24.98 -16.49
N ARG A 805 6.30 -25.16 -17.82
CA ARG A 805 5.43 -24.31 -18.64
C ARG A 805 3.99 -24.32 -18.12
N GLU A 806 3.53 -25.46 -17.65
CA GLU A 806 2.18 -25.69 -17.16
C GLU A 806 1.89 -24.90 -15.88
N VAL A 807 2.92 -24.63 -15.08
CA VAL A 807 2.82 -23.82 -13.86
C VAL A 807 2.76 -22.33 -14.22
N GLU A 808 3.64 -21.90 -15.12
CA GLU A 808 3.78 -20.47 -15.46
C GLU A 808 2.72 -19.97 -16.45
N CYS A 809 2.28 -20.82 -17.37
CA CYS A 809 1.30 -20.50 -18.39
C CYS A 809 -0.13 -20.95 -18.04
N GLY A 810 -0.34 -21.57 -16.87
CA GLY A 810 -1.55 -22.34 -16.57
C GLY A 810 -2.87 -21.56 -16.67
N THR A 811 -2.84 -20.24 -16.46
CA THR A 811 -4.02 -19.36 -16.53
C THR A 811 -3.98 -18.38 -17.70
N ALA A 812 -2.99 -18.48 -18.57
CA ALA A 812 -2.72 -17.52 -19.64
C ALA A 812 -3.53 -17.82 -20.91
N SER A 813 -3.97 -16.77 -21.60
CA SER A 813 -4.68 -16.86 -22.89
C SER A 813 -3.74 -17.22 -24.05
N ALA A 814 -2.49 -16.76 -24.00
CA ALA A 814 -1.42 -17.13 -24.89
C ALA A 814 -0.09 -17.18 -24.13
N CYS A 815 0.75 -18.17 -24.40
CA CYS A 815 2.00 -18.32 -23.65
C CYS A 815 3.07 -19.04 -24.46
N GLU A 816 4.20 -18.36 -24.65
CA GLU A 816 5.37 -18.90 -25.32
C GLU A 816 6.56 -19.02 -24.35
N VAL A 817 7.31 -20.11 -24.53
CA VAL A 817 8.51 -20.43 -23.76
C VAL A 817 9.64 -20.69 -24.75
N CYS A 818 10.82 -20.16 -24.46
CA CYS A 818 11.98 -20.36 -25.29
C CYS A 818 13.27 -20.41 -24.46
N LEU A 819 14.29 -21.07 -25.02
CA LEU A 819 15.48 -21.53 -24.28
C LEU A 819 16.79 -20.85 -24.73
N PHE A 820 16.69 -19.81 -25.56
CA PHE A 820 17.85 -19.09 -26.08
C PHE A 820 17.78 -17.60 -25.75
N ARG A 821 18.94 -16.93 -25.81
CA ARG A 821 19.10 -15.54 -25.37
C ARG A 821 18.18 -14.59 -26.15
N GLY A 822 17.42 -13.78 -25.42
CA GLY A 822 16.55 -12.76 -25.99
C GLY A 822 15.44 -13.29 -26.89
N CYS A 823 15.04 -14.54 -26.71
CA CYS A 823 14.06 -15.17 -27.60
C CYS A 823 12.63 -14.67 -27.40
N ASN A 824 12.32 -14.10 -26.22
CA ASN A 824 11.00 -13.65 -25.84
C ASN A 824 10.73 -12.21 -26.32
N THR A 825 10.88 -11.96 -27.62
CA THR A 825 10.79 -10.62 -28.24
C THR A 825 9.49 -10.33 -28.96
N LYS A 826 8.70 -11.36 -29.31
CA LYS A 826 7.47 -11.16 -30.10
C LYS A 826 6.49 -10.24 -29.38
N ALA A 827 5.80 -9.37 -30.13
CA ALA A 827 4.66 -8.62 -29.60
C ALA A 827 3.56 -9.57 -29.11
N SER A 828 2.78 -9.14 -28.12
CA SER A 828 1.75 -9.97 -27.46
C SER A 828 0.69 -10.50 -28.42
N SER A 829 0.33 -9.71 -29.44
CA SER A 829 -0.60 -10.11 -30.50
C SER A 829 -0.06 -11.24 -31.40
N ALA A 830 1.24 -11.55 -31.34
CA ALA A 830 1.91 -12.58 -32.12
C ALA A 830 2.34 -13.79 -31.26
N VAL A 831 1.95 -13.85 -29.98
CA VAL A 831 2.20 -14.97 -29.08
C VAL A 831 1.13 -16.03 -29.29
N GLY A 832 1.52 -17.28 -29.56
CA GLY A 832 0.58 -18.37 -29.84
C GLY A 832 -0.39 -18.67 -28.69
N VAL A 833 -1.66 -18.91 -29.04
CA VAL A 833 -2.75 -19.31 -28.12
C VAL A 833 -2.42 -20.63 -27.43
N THR A 834 -2.79 -20.77 -26.15
CA THR A 834 -2.61 -22.01 -25.38
C THR A 834 -3.57 -23.11 -25.88
N GLU A 835 -3.23 -23.82 -26.96
CA GLU A 835 -3.85 -25.14 -27.18
C GLU A 835 -3.25 -26.16 -26.20
N PRO A 836 -4.07 -26.91 -25.44
CA PRO A 836 -3.58 -27.95 -24.57
C PRO A 836 -2.93 -29.06 -25.41
N PRO A 837 -1.70 -29.52 -25.08
CA PRO A 837 -1.08 -30.61 -25.80
C PRO A 837 -1.88 -31.89 -25.59
N VAL A 838 -2.50 -32.37 -26.67
CA VAL A 838 -2.92 -33.77 -26.82
C VAL A 838 -1.71 -34.65 -26.51
N ARG A 839 -1.89 -35.59 -25.56
CA ARG A 839 -0.91 -36.64 -25.27
C ARG A 839 -0.56 -37.37 -26.57
N THR A 840 0.63 -37.14 -27.11
CA THR A 840 1.26 -38.01 -28.09
C THR A 840 2.21 -38.94 -27.34
N THR A 841 1.70 -40.11 -26.97
CA THR A 841 2.56 -41.24 -26.64
C THR A 841 3.25 -41.73 -27.91
N THR A 842 4.57 -41.85 -27.83
CA THR A 842 5.46 -42.46 -28.82
C THR A 842 4.96 -43.84 -29.28
N PRO A 843 5.05 -44.17 -30.59
CA PRO A 843 4.76 -45.51 -31.09
C PRO A 843 6.02 -46.38 -31.17
N GLY A 844 5.91 -47.62 -30.69
CA GLY A 844 6.81 -48.74 -30.96
C GLY A 844 6.39 -49.99 -30.18
N PRO A 845 6.66 -51.21 -30.66
CA PRO A 845 6.01 -51.82 -31.82
C PRO A 845 5.16 -53.06 -31.46
N THR A 846 4.26 -53.42 -32.38
CA THR A 846 3.69 -54.75 -32.71
C THR A 846 3.63 -55.83 -31.62
N ASN A 847 2.43 -56.32 -31.32
CA ASN A 847 2.02 -57.71 -31.59
C ASN A 847 0.56 -57.97 -31.15
N ASP A 848 -0.19 -58.53 -32.08
CA ASP A 848 -1.24 -59.55 -31.97
C ASP A 848 -2.40 -59.48 -30.96
N ALA A 849 -3.51 -60.03 -31.48
CA ALA A 849 -4.54 -60.81 -30.80
C ALA A 849 -5.83 -60.09 -30.35
N SER A 850 -6.83 -60.20 -31.25
CA SER A 850 -8.12 -60.88 -31.02
C SER A 850 -9.12 -60.37 -29.96
N THR A 851 -10.32 -60.10 -30.48
CA THR A 851 -11.66 -60.58 -30.05
C THR A 851 -12.48 -59.93 -28.91
N ILE A 852 -13.64 -59.37 -29.35
CA ILE A 852 -15.07 -59.56 -28.95
C ILE A 852 -15.53 -59.39 -27.48
N VAL A 853 -16.76 -58.85 -27.38
CA VAL A 853 -17.83 -58.99 -26.35
C VAL A 853 -17.81 -57.90 -25.27
N GLY A 854 -18.89 -57.18 -24.95
CA GLY A 854 -20.29 -57.19 -25.36
C GLY A 854 -21.08 -56.19 -24.51
N SER A 855 -22.24 -55.77 -25.06
CA SER A 855 -23.54 -55.44 -24.45
C SER A 855 -23.62 -55.18 -22.93
N TRP A 856 -24.33 -54.12 -22.48
CA TRP A 856 -25.51 -54.21 -21.59
C TRP A 856 -26.29 -52.88 -21.59
N THR A 857 -27.61 -53.02 -21.59
CA THR A 857 -28.69 -52.03 -21.76
C THR A 857 -29.40 -51.65 -20.44
N VAL A 858 -30.27 -50.61 -20.53
CA VAL A 858 -31.50 -50.29 -19.72
C VAL A 858 -31.28 -49.32 -18.53
N HIS A 859 -31.75 -48.05 -18.56
CA HIS A 859 -33.11 -47.41 -18.52
C HIS A 859 -33.73 -47.23 -17.11
N MET A 860 -34.26 -46.02 -16.83
CA MET A 860 -35.43 -45.62 -15.98
C MET A 860 -35.34 -44.08 -15.75
N VAL A 861 -36.04 -43.18 -16.46
CA VAL A 861 -37.48 -42.78 -16.45
C VAL A 861 -37.91 -41.88 -15.26
N MET A 862 -37.91 -40.56 -15.52
CA MET A 862 -38.99 -39.55 -15.40
C MET A 862 -40.26 -39.85 -14.57
N LEU A 863 -40.74 -38.91 -13.73
CA LEU A 863 -41.84 -37.96 -14.04
C LEU A 863 -42.37 -37.17 -12.83
N MET A 864 -42.85 -35.95 -13.13
CA MET A 864 -43.51 -34.99 -12.25
C MET A 864 -45.03 -35.21 -12.11
N ALA A 865 -45.53 -34.77 -10.94
CA ALA A 865 -46.73 -33.99 -10.63
C ALA A 865 -48.10 -34.34 -11.24
N VAL A 866 -49.13 -34.30 -10.39
CA VAL A 866 -50.18 -33.26 -10.32
C VAL A 866 -51.16 -33.60 -9.18
N TRP A 867 -51.75 -32.56 -8.58
CA TRP A 867 -52.52 -32.57 -7.33
C TRP A 867 -54.00 -32.23 -7.53
N ALA A 868 -54.78 -32.48 -6.46
CA ALA A 868 -56.19 -32.18 -6.15
C ALA A 868 -57.20 -33.28 -6.55
N VAL A 869 -58.23 -33.66 -5.74
CA VAL A 869 -59.03 -32.91 -4.74
C VAL A 869 -59.69 -33.89 -3.73
N LEU A 870 -60.16 -33.34 -2.58
CA LEU A 870 -61.21 -33.81 -1.63
C LEU A 870 -60.77 -34.93 -0.65
N GLY A 871 -60.86 -34.83 0.68
CA GLY A 871 -61.68 -34.01 1.56
C GLY A 871 -62.77 -34.87 2.22
N LYS A 872 -62.59 -35.25 3.51
CA LYS A 872 -63.62 -35.32 4.57
C LYS A 872 -63.16 -36.06 5.84
N VAL A 873 -63.44 -35.42 6.99
CA VAL A 873 -63.85 -35.99 8.30
C VAL A 873 -62.71 -36.72 9.04
N GLU A 874 -62.22 -36.30 10.21
CA GLU A 874 -62.77 -35.60 11.40
C GLU A 874 -61.91 -34.42 11.87
#